data_AF-A0A0Q5KZ21-F1
#
_entry.id   AF-A0A0Q5KZ21-F1
#
_cell.length_a   1.000
_cell.length_b   1.000
_cell.length_c   1.000
_cell.angle_alpha   90.00
_cell.angle_beta   90.00
_cell.angle_gamma   90.00
#
_symmetry.space_group_name_H-M   'P 1'
#
loop_
_entity.id
_entity.type
_entity.pdbx_description
1 polymer ?
#
loop_
_entity_poly.entity_id
_entity_poly.type
_entity_poly.pdbx_seq_one_letter_code
_entity_poly.pdbx_strand_id
1 'polypeptide(L)'
;MHPIPSADASTAQLPCRAPADSSLASAQPAHADRHRPGAAPAAPGLAAALASALLVACGGGGGGGDADAGAGAGSGAAAGAGAGAGAGAGSTSGSGAGAGSGAGGGSATGSGSGSGAGTGTGSGTTATPASDEEAVRFLLQAQFSATDDDIAALRAKGYGRWLAEQFAQPVGTTGTAWLMQRGYGVAAADTRYDNAAYPADFMLWSQLFTERDAVRKRVALALSEIMVVSITGLEQPWRIFLASGYWDVLNQHAFGNFRALLEAVTLSPAMGVYLSTRGNQKEDARTGRQPDENYAREVMQLFTVGLYRLNPDGTEQRDASGNRIDTYSAADVSNLARVFTGYDYDTRQNQPTALGGTTVTGLQQALLPMAFNGARHSALAASFLGTTVGAGTAGDAALKAALDTLFNHPNVGPFIGRQLIQRLVTSNPSPAYVGRVAATFADNGSGTRGDLRAVVAAVLLDPEARGAGGLASPQFGRLREPMVRFVQWGRTFGLQSARGSWKIGDLSDPAARLGQSPLRAGSVFNFFRPGYVPPSTALATAGQVAPEFQIVTETSVSGYLNFMQNAIRSGYYVNAPDLPQNASNAANGFDITCSYANLLPLAADAAALVRKVALLLSAGQVSAATQARIVAALNATPVTATSTAAVQLNRVAAAVLLVMASPEYLVQK
;
A
#
# COMPACT_ATOMS: atom_id res chain seq x y z
N MET A 1 -74.99 23.89 3.27
CA MET A 1 -75.60 23.78 4.61
C MET A 1 -75.23 22.43 5.20
N HIS A 2 -74.74 22.40 6.44
CA HIS A 2 -74.61 21.20 7.29
C HIS A 2 -76.00 20.73 7.79
N PRO A 3 -76.22 19.50 8.35
CA PRO A 3 -75.36 18.83 9.35
C PRO A 3 -75.23 17.28 9.31
N ILE A 4 -74.66 16.73 10.40
CA ILE A 4 -74.13 15.36 10.72
C ILE A 4 -74.69 15.00 12.14
N PRO A 5 -75.08 13.75 12.53
CA PRO A 5 -74.34 12.46 12.49
C PRO A 5 -75.22 11.28 11.96
N SER A 6 -75.09 9.96 12.24
CA SER A 6 -74.34 9.15 13.25
C SER A 6 -74.13 7.66 12.86
N ALA A 7 -72.96 7.08 13.25
CA ALA A 7 -72.63 5.66 13.60
C ALA A 7 -72.94 4.49 12.60
N ASP A 8 -72.24 3.34 12.55
CA ASP A 8 -71.16 2.76 13.38
C ASP A 8 -70.34 1.65 12.64
N ALA A 9 -69.17 1.25 13.19
CA ALA A 9 -68.36 0.01 12.94
C ALA A 9 -67.72 -0.23 11.53
N SER A 10 -66.53 -0.84 11.35
CA SER A 10 -65.57 -1.48 12.30
C SER A 10 -64.10 -1.46 11.81
N THR A 11 -63.16 -1.64 12.78
CA THR A 11 -61.80 -2.27 12.70
C THR A 11 -60.75 -1.83 11.65
N ALA A 12 -59.44 -1.82 11.94
CA ALA A 12 -58.68 -1.81 13.20
C ALA A 12 -57.27 -1.27 12.92
N GLN A 13 -56.61 -0.68 13.92
CA GLN A 13 -55.38 0.12 13.74
C GLN A 13 -54.44 -0.03 14.94
N LEU A 14 -53.11 0.08 14.67
CA LEU A 14 -52.04 0.67 15.50
C LEU A 14 -50.79 -0.21 15.82
N PRO A 15 -49.61 0.42 16.06
CA PRO A 15 -48.29 -0.25 16.01
C PRO A 15 -47.38 0.00 17.25
N CYS A 16 -46.12 -0.47 17.13
CA CYS A 16 -44.87 0.04 17.73
C CYS A 16 -44.79 0.48 19.21
N ARG A 17 -43.92 -0.19 19.99
CA ARG A 17 -43.10 0.46 21.04
C ARG A 17 -41.78 -0.30 21.28
N ALA A 18 -40.76 0.41 21.76
CA ALA A 18 -39.41 -0.10 22.01
C ALA A 18 -39.29 -0.86 23.36
N PRO A 19 -38.26 -1.72 23.54
CA PRO A 19 -37.97 -2.39 24.81
C PRO A 19 -36.92 -1.66 25.66
N ALA A 20 -36.94 -1.93 26.97
CA ALA A 20 -35.93 -1.53 27.96
C ALA A 20 -35.39 -2.79 28.68
N ASP A 21 -34.30 -2.63 29.44
CA ASP A 21 -33.64 -3.70 30.19
C ASP A 21 -34.53 -4.40 31.23
N SER A 22 -34.34 -5.71 31.41
CA SER A 22 -34.17 -6.35 32.74
C SER A 22 -33.88 -7.85 32.65
N SER A 23 -33.27 -8.38 33.71
CA SER A 23 -32.77 -9.75 33.85
C SER A 23 -33.83 -10.78 34.27
N LEU A 24 -33.60 -12.07 33.96
CA LEU A 24 -33.52 -13.19 34.93
C LEU A 24 -33.32 -14.56 34.24
N ALA A 25 -33.04 -15.61 35.03
CA ALA A 25 -32.45 -16.87 34.58
C ALA A 25 -33.37 -18.11 34.66
N SER A 26 -33.06 -19.15 33.87
CA SER A 26 -33.37 -20.58 34.07
C SER A 26 -32.58 -21.42 33.04
N ALA A 27 -31.64 -22.29 33.46
CA ALA A 27 -31.80 -23.72 33.84
C ALA A 27 -32.29 -24.61 32.68
N GLN A 28 -31.46 -25.49 32.07
CA GLN A 28 -31.11 -26.88 32.47
C GLN A 28 -30.26 -27.55 31.34
N PRO A 29 -29.77 -28.81 31.42
CA PRO A 29 -29.33 -29.64 32.56
C PRO A 29 -27.90 -30.24 32.35
N ALA A 30 -27.42 -31.06 33.29
CA ALA A 30 -26.10 -31.72 33.23
C ALA A 30 -26.16 -33.18 32.74
N HIS A 31 -25.06 -33.72 32.20
CA HIS A 31 -24.77 -35.17 32.24
C HIS A 31 -23.28 -35.56 32.10
N ALA A 32 -22.79 -36.26 33.13
CA ALA A 32 -21.80 -37.36 33.14
C ALA A 32 -20.35 -37.19 32.64
N ASP A 33 -19.41 -37.29 33.60
CA ASP A 33 -17.97 -37.56 33.44
C ASP A 33 -17.62 -38.87 32.72
N ARG A 34 -16.45 -38.89 32.06
CA ARG A 34 -15.56 -40.08 32.01
C ARG A 34 -14.08 -39.68 32.13
N HIS A 35 -13.39 -40.30 33.10
CA HIS A 35 -11.97 -40.10 33.41
C HIS A 35 -10.98 -40.46 32.28
N ARG A 36 -9.82 -39.77 32.24
CA ARG A 36 -8.46 -40.37 32.36
C ARG A 36 -7.37 -39.28 32.59
N PRO A 37 -6.12 -39.59 32.99
CA PRO A 37 -5.63 -39.09 34.29
C PRO A 37 -4.33 -38.26 34.28
N GLY A 38 -4.08 -37.60 35.41
CA GLY A 38 -2.76 -37.57 36.06
C GLY A 38 -1.71 -36.59 35.53
N ALA A 39 -1.74 -35.35 36.01
CA ALA A 39 -0.58 -34.45 36.00
C ALA A 39 -0.08 -34.22 37.44
N ALA A 40 1.22 -34.42 37.67
CA ALA A 40 1.89 -34.07 38.93
C ALA A 40 2.39 -32.61 38.88
N PRO A 41 2.42 -31.87 40.00
CA PRO A 41 2.75 -30.45 40.01
C PRO A 41 4.27 -30.21 39.99
N ALA A 42 4.71 -29.21 39.20
CA ALA A 42 6.04 -28.62 39.30
C ALA A 42 5.95 -27.23 39.96
N ALA A 43 6.87 -26.93 40.87
CA ALA A 43 6.86 -25.70 41.66
C ALA A 43 7.30 -24.45 40.86
N PRO A 44 6.83 -23.23 41.22
CA PRO A 44 7.23 -22.00 40.56
C PRO A 44 8.61 -21.53 41.04
N GLY A 45 9.52 -21.26 40.08
CA GLY A 45 10.87 -20.74 40.33
C GLY A 45 11.08 -19.35 39.70
N LEU A 46 11.62 -18.44 40.50
CA LEU A 46 11.86 -17.00 40.25
C LEU A 46 12.26 -16.61 38.81
N ALA A 47 11.56 -15.59 38.27
CA ALA A 47 12.10 -14.69 37.24
C ALA A 47 11.38 -13.32 37.25
N ALA A 48 11.52 -12.55 38.34
CA ALA A 48 11.00 -11.19 38.44
C ALA A 48 12.05 -10.24 39.05
N ALA A 49 12.87 -9.62 38.20
CA ALA A 49 13.73 -8.48 38.54
C ALA A 49 14.12 -7.72 37.26
N LEU A 50 14.28 -6.39 37.38
CA LEU A 50 14.72 -5.43 36.33
C LEU A 50 13.68 -4.93 35.33
N ALA A 51 12.68 -4.19 35.85
CA ALA A 51 11.98 -3.16 35.08
C ALA A 51 11.61 -1.97 35.99
N SER A 52 12.56 -1.04 36.24
CA SER A 52 12.32 0.30 36.77
C SER A 52 13.60 1.12 36.85
N ALA A 53 13.76 2.14 35.98
CA ALA A 53 14.29 3.47 36.29
C ALA A 53 14.46 4.34 35.03
N LEU A 54 14.06 5.63 35.17
CA LEU A 54 14.38 6.80 34.33
C LEU A 54 13.40 7.20 33.21
N LEU A 55 12.32 7.86 33.62
CA LEU A 55 11.70 8.98 32.91
C LEU A 55 11.17 9.98 33.96
N VAL A 56 11.82 11.15 34.06
CA VAL A 56 11.45 12.28 34.95
C VAL A 56 11.78 13.58 34.21
N ALA A 57 11.03 14.65 34.50
CA ALA A 57 11.02 16.00 33.91
C ALA A 57 10.25 16.11 32.57
N CYS A 58 9.26 16.99 32.39
CA CYS A 58 8.74 18.07 33.25
C CYS A 58 7.27 18.45 32.96
N GLY A 59 6.50 18.78 34.02
CA GLY A 59 5.32 19.68 34.02
C GLY A 59 4.00 19.15 33.41
N GLY A 60 2.81 19.47 33.92
CA GLY A 60 2.46 20.18 35.16
C GLY A 60 1.17 21.02 35.07
N GLY A 61 0.09 20.56 35.74
CA GLY A 61 -1.18 21.29 35.90
C GLY A 61 -2.23 21.03 34.78
N GLY A 62 -3.55 20.97 35.05
CA GLY A 62 -4.26 20.97 36.34
C GLY A 62 -5.63 21.64 36.28
N GLY A 63 -6.72 20.89 36.53
CA GLY A 63 -8.02 21.45 36.96
C GLY A 63 -9.19 21.44 35.96
N GLY A 64 -10.06 20.42 36.08
CA GLY A 64 -11.54 20.50 36.25
C GLY A 64 -12.46 21.22 35.23
N GLY A 65 -13.67 20.64 35.05
CA GLY A 65 -14.86 21.41 34.65
C GLY A 65 -15.68 20.87 33.47
N ASP A 66 -16.66 20.04 33.79
CA ASP A 66 -18.00 19.85 33.18
C ASP A 66 -18.36 20.32 31.75
N ALA A 67 -18.95 19.36 31.04
CA ALA A 67 -20.24 19.41 30.32
C ALA A 67 -20.45 20.15 28.97
N ASP A 68 -21.14 19.37 28.12
CA ASP A 68 -22.22 19.73 27.18
C ASP A 68 -21.92 19.92 25.67
N ALA A 69 -22.98 19.72 24.89
CA ALA A 69 -22.98 19.37 23.48
C ALA A 69 -22.97 20.57 22.51
N GLY A 70 -22.67 20.32 21.24
CA GLY A 70 -22.91 21.29 20.17
C GLY A 70 -22.32 20.88 18.82
N ALA A 71 -23.19 20.62 17.84
CA ALA A 71 -22.79 20.53 16.43
C ALA A 71 -22.67 21.93 15.81
N GLY A 72 -21.77 22.12 14.84
CA GLY A 72 -21.70 23.38 14.09
C GLY A 72 -20.57 23.41 13.07
N ALA A 73 -20.91 23.55 11.78
CA ALA A 73 -19.97 23.90 10.73
C ALA A 73 -19.74 25.43 10.72
N GLY A 74 -18.55 25.89 10.32
CA GLY A 74 -18.28 27.33 10.20
C GLY A 74 -16.91 27.64 9.60
N SER A 75 -16.90 28.37 8.50
CA SER A 75 -15.71 28.95 7.87
C SER A 75 -15.17 30.14 8.66
N GLY A 76 -13.86 30.39 8.57
CA GLY A 76 -13.23 31.59 9.14
C GLY A 76 -11.85 31.86 8.55
N ALA A 77 -11.73 32.93 7.77
CA ALA A 77 -10.45 33.41 7.26
C ALA A 77 -9.75 34.32 8.28
N ALA A 78 -8.42 34.36 8.25
CA ALA A 78 -7.63 35.37 8.96
C ALA A 78 -6.52 35.88 8.04
N ALA A 79 -6.58 37.17 7.70
CA ALA A 79 -5.52 37.86 6.98
C ALA A 79 -4.46 38.38 7.96
N GLY A 80 -3.19 38.28 7.58
CA GLY A 80 -2.07 38.89 8.29
C GLY A 80 -1.20 39.67 7.31
N ALA A 81 -1.25 40.99 7.37
CA ALA A 81 -0.48 41.85 6.47
C ALA A 81 0.99 41.97 6.93
N GLY A 82 1.92 41.92 5.98
CA GLY A 82 3.35 42.18 6.21
C GLY A 82 3.96 42.79 4.96
N ALA A 83 4.08 44.12 4.93
CA ALA A 83 4.66 44.84 3.80
C ALA A 83 6.20 44.81 3.86
N GLY A 84 6.84 44.50 2.73
CA GLY A 84 8.30 44.53 2.59
C GLY A 84 8.69 44.82 1.16
N ALA A 85 8.89 46.10 0.83
CA ALA A 85 9.34 46.52 -0.50
C ALA A 85 10.87 46.39 -0.61
N GLY A 86 11.34 45.79 -1.71
CA GLY A 86 12.77 45.66 -2.01
C GLY A 86 12.99 45.58 -3.51
N ALA A 87 13.23 46.73 -4.15
CA ALA A 87 13.57 46.79 -5.57
C ALA A 87 15.06 46.50 -5.77
N GLY A 88 15.39 45.66 -6.76
CA GLY A 88 16.77 45.34 -7.14
C GLY A 88 16.84 44.94 -8.60
N ALA A 89 17.11 45.89 -9.49
CA ALA A 89 17.37 45.63 -10.90
C ALA A 89 18.85 45.26 -11.11
N GLY A 90 19.12 44.22 -11.91
CA GLY A 90 20.47 43.78 -12.24
C GLY A 90 20.47 42.97 -13.54
N SER A 91 20.84 43.63 -14.64
CA SER A 91 20.93 43.02 -15.97
C SER A 91 22.34 42.47 -16.25
N THR A 92 22.45 41.26 -16.81
CA THR A 92 23.54 40.92 -17.74
C THR A 92 23.11 39.87 -18.75
N SER A 93 23.47 40.11 -20.01
CA SER A 93 23.20 39.28 -21.17
C SER A 93 24.18 38.10 -21.30
N GLY A 94 23.80 37.04 -22.00
CA GLY A 94 24.69 35.92 -22.33
C GLY A 94 24.13 35.03 -23.43
N SER A 95 24.34 35.40 -24.69
CA SER A 95 23.94 34.62 -25.86
C SER A 95 25.03 33.61 -26.27
N GLY A 96 24.62 32.41 -26.68
CA GLY A 96 25.51 31.37 -27.20
C GLY A 96 24.81 30.52 -28.25
N ALA A 97 25.00 30.85 -29.53
CA ALA A 97 24.52 30.06 -30.65
C ALA A 97 25.63 29.12 -31.15
N GLY A 98 25.27 27.86 -31.46
CA GLY A 98 26.17 26.88 -32.08
C GLY A 98 25.45 26.15 -33.19
N ALA A 99 25.78 26.46 -34.44
CA ALA A 99 25.28 25.76 -35.62
C ALA A 99 26.28 24.68 -36.06
N GLY A 100 25.78 23.53 -36.51
CA GLY A 100 26.60 22.43 -37.02
C GLY A 100 25.83 21.62 -38.06
N SER A 101 26.03 21.95 -39.34
CA SER A 101 25.45 21.24 -40.48
C SER A 101 26.37 20.12 -40.97
N GLY A 102 25.83 18.92 -41.18
CA GLY A 102 26.54 17.82 -41.84
C GLY A 102 25.56 16.89 -42.56
N ALA A 103 25.58 16.91 -43.89
CA ALA A 103 24.78 16.01 -44.72
C ALA A 103 25.63 14.85 -45.23
N GLY A 104 25.09 13.63 -45.19
CA GLY A 104 25.72 12.44 -45.74
C GLY A 104 24.68 11.34 -45.94
N GLY A 105 24.30 11.09 -47.20
CA GLY A 105 23.35 10.05 -47.55
C GLY A 105 24.04 8.70 -47.76
N GLY A 106 23.38 7.61 -47.35
CA GLY A 106 23.84 6.24 -47.59
C GLY A 106 22.77 5.22 -47.24
N SER A 107 22.13 4.63 -48.25
CA SER A 107 21.13 3.57 -48.05
C SER A 107 21.80 2.23 -47.77
N ALA A 108 21.43 1.57 -46.68
CA ALA A 108 21.66 0.13 -46.48
C ALA A 108 20.58 -0.47 -45.60
N THR A 109 19.98 -1.58 -46.05
CA THR A 109 18.97 -2.36 -45.32
C THR A 109 19.61 -3.32 -44.34
N GLY A 110 19.14 -3.38 -43.10
CA GLY A 110 19.57 -4.39 -42.13
C GLY A 110 18.73 -4.41 -40.85
N SER A 111 18.13 -5.55 -40.53
CA SER A 111 17.33 -5.76 -39.31
C SER A 111 18.19 -6.04 -38.08
N GLY A 112 17.84 -5.50 -36.91
CA GLY A 112 18.35 -6.02 -35.63
C GLY A 112 18.33 -5.06 -34.44
N SER A 113 17.70 -5.51 -33.34
CA SER A 113 17.89 -5.07 -31.94
C SER A 113 17.91 -3.56 -31.63
N GLY A 114 16.73 -3.01 -31.29
CA GLY A 114 16.62 -1.68 -30.69
C GLY A 114 17.09 -1.63 -29.22
N SER A 115 18.32 -1.18 -28.99
CA SER A 115 18.76 -0.67 -27.68
C SER A 115 18.44 0.82 -27.59
N GLY A 116 17.27 1.16 -27.04
CA GLY A 116 16.87 2.54 -26.79
C GLY A 116 17.63 3.16 -25.62
N ALA A 117 18.78 3.78 -25.89
CA ALA A 117 19.47 4.63 -24.92
C ALA A 117 18.86 6.04 -24.97
N GLY A 118 17.91 6.33 -24.09
CA GLY A 118 17.35 7.67 -23.95
C GLY A 118 18.42 8.66 -23.47
N THR A 119 18.68 9.71 -24.25
CA THR A 119 19.68 10.75 -23.94
C THR A 119 19.14 11.76 -22.91
N GLY A 120 18.84 11.27 -21.70
CA GLY A 120 18.90 12.12 -20.51
C GLY A 120 20.36 12.30 -20.11
N THR A 121 20.77 13.50 -19.72
CA THR A 121 22.13 13.83 -19.23
C THR A 121 22.43 13.27 -17.83
N GLY A 122 21.79 12.15 -17.46
CA GLY A 122 21.93 11.50 -16.17
C GLY A 122 22.95 10.37 -16.21
N SER A 123 23.96 10.45 -15.34
CA SER A 123 24.98 9.41 -15.09
C SER A 123 24.41 8.06 -14.58
N GLY A 124 23.08 7.93 -14.42
CA GLY A 124 22.44 6.86 -13.65
C GLY A 124 22.32 5.48 -14.33
N THR A 125 22.41 5.37 -15.66
CA THR A 125 22.29 4.08 -16.36
C THR A 125 23.56 3.23 -16.27
N THR A 126 24.73 3.87 -16.14
CA THR A 126 26.05 3.23 -15.98
C THR A 126 26.63 3.37 -14.57
N ALA A 127 25.98 4.12 -13.68
CA ALA A 127 26.40 4.24 -12.28
C ALA A 127 26.32 2.90 -11.53
N THR A 128 27.34 2.67 -10.71
CA THR A 128 27.48 1.50 -9.83
C THR A 128 27.60 1.98 -8.39
N PRO A 129 26.99 1.30 -7.39
CA PRO A 129 27.20 1.65 -5.99
C PRO A 129 28.68 1.63 -5.62
N ALA A 130 29.18 2.70 -5.01
CA ALA A 130 30.55 2.81 -4.54
C ALA A 130 30.81 1.90 -3.32
N SER A 131 29.79 1.63 -2.51
CA SER A 131 29.86 0.78 -1.31
C SER A 131 28.66 -0.16 -1.17
N ASP A 132 28.73 -1.05 -0.18
CA ASP A 132 27.62 -1.95 0.16
C ASP A 132 26.44 -1.17 0.75
N GLU A 133 26.68 -0.09 1.49
CA GLU A 133 25.63 0.81 1.99
C GLU A 133 24.84 1.46 0.83
N GLU A 134 25.52 1.94 -0.21
CA GLU A 134 24.85 2.48 -1.39
C GLU A 134 24.07 1.43 -2.19
N ALA A 135 24.55 0.18 -2.19
CA ALA A 135 23.86 -0.95 -2.79
C ALA A 135 22.59 -1.31 -1.98
N VAL A 136 22.72 -1.49 -0.66
CA VAL A 136 21.59 -1.80 0.23
C VAL A 136 20.55 -0.68 0.20
N ARG A 137 20.94 0.59 0.26
CA ARG A 137 19.99 1.71 0.22
C ARG A 137 19.10 1.66 -1.02
N PHE A 138 19.69 1.43 -2.19
CA PHE A 138 18.94 1.26 -3.43
C PHE A 138 18.05 0.01 -3.39
N LEU A 139 18.56 -1.14 -2.93
CA LEU A 139 17.78 -2.38 -2.84
C LEU A 139 16.57 -2.23 -1.91
N LEU A 140 16.70 -1.58 -0.75
CA LEU A 140 15.60 -1.34 0.18
C LEU A 140 14.53 -0.35 -0.35
N GLN A 141 14.88 0.48 -1.34
CA GLN A 141 13.96 1.42 -2.00
C GLN A 141 13.31 0.79 -3.25
N ALA A 142 14.07 0.03 -4.04
CA ALA A 142 13.63 -0.65 -5.26
C ALA A 142 12.81 -1.93 -4.99
N GLN A 143 13.19 -2.69 -3.96
CA GLN A 143 12.49 -3.88 -3.48
C GLN A 143 12.18 -3.73 -1.97
N PHE A 144 12.26 -4.81 -1.20
CA PHE A 144 11.98 -4.81 0.25
C PHE A 144 13.21 -5.06 1.11
N SER A 145 14.22 -5.74 0.58
CA SER A 145 15.29 -6.40 1.33
C SER A 145 16.62 -6.29 0.60
N ALA A 146 17.71 -6.60 1.30
CA ALA A 146 19.02 -6.81 0.70
C ALA A 146 19.68 -8.03 1.33
N THR A 147 20.08 -8.99 0.51
CA THR A 147 20.95 -10.11 0.88
C THR A 147 22.38 -9.86 0.39
N ASP A 148 23.34 -10.67 0.84
CA ASP A 148 24.72 -10.57 0.35
C ASP A 148 24.83 -10.85 -1.16
N ASP A 149 24.00 -11.77 -1.66
CA ASP A 149 23.89 -12.06 -3.10
C ASP A 149 23.28 -10.89 -3.88
N ASP A 150 22.25 -10.22 -3.33
CA ASP A 150 21.67 -9.01 -3.95
C ASP A 150 22.71 -7.88 -4.05
N ILE A 151 23.48 -7.66 -2.97
CA ILE A 151 24.53 -6.63 -2.90
C ILE A 151 25.62 -6.94 -3.94
N ALA A 152 26.13 -8.17 -3.95
CA ALA A 152 27.15 -8.60 -4.90
C ALA A 152 26.65 -8.49 -6.36
N ALA A 153 25.43 -8.93 -6.64
CA ALA A 153 24.82 -8.85 -7.96
C ALA A 153 24.62 -7.40 -8.43
N LEU A 154 24.18 -6.50 -7.54
CA LEU A 154 24.00 -5.08 -7.87
C LEU A 154 25.35 -4.38 -8.08
N ARG A 155 26.35 -4.63 -7.22
CA ARG A 155 27.70 -4.06 -7.37
C ARG A 155 28.41 -4.55 -8.63
N ALA A 156 28.16 -5.79 -9.06
CA ALA A 156 28.72 -6.32 -10.31
C ALA A 156 28.03 -5.78 -11.57
N LYS A 157 26.75 -5.37 -11.50
CA LYS A 157 25.95 -4.98 -12.67
C LYS A 157 25.75 -3.48 -12.84
N GLY A 158 25.83 -2.71 -11.75
CA GLY A 158 25.40 -1.31 -11.71
C GLY A 158 23.87 -1.17 -11.69
N TYR A 159 23.38 0.02 -11.34
CA TYR A 159 21.96 0.25 -11.08
C TYR A 159 21.08 0.02 -12.30
N GLY A 160 21.45 0.61 -13.45
CA GLY A 160 20.64 0.56 -14.67
C GLY A 160 20.45 -0.85 -15.21
N ARG A 161 21.53 -1.63 -15.32
CA ARG A 161 21.47 -3.02 -15.81
C ARG A 161 20.72 -3.93 -14.84
N TRP A 162 20.99 -3.84 -13.54
CA TRP A 162 20.27 -4.65 -12.54
C TRP A 162 18.76 -4.38 -12.62
N LEU A 163 18.36 -3.10 -12.66
CA LEU A 163 16.94 -2.73 -12.73
C LEU A 163 16.28 -3.15 -14.05
N ALA A 164 17.01 -3.06 -15.18
CA ALA A 164 16.53 -3.55 -16.47
C ALA A 164 16.23 -5.06 -16.46
N GLU A 165 17.06 -5.87 -15.79
CA GLU A 165 16.83 -7.29 -15.56
C GLU A 165 15.61 -7.54 -14.65
N GLN A 166 15.46 -6.80 -13.54
CA GLN A 166 14.28 -6.92 -12.66
C GLN A 166 12.97 -6.63 -13.41
N PHE A 167 12.96 -5.60 -14.25
CA PHE A 167 11.81 -5.28 -15.09
C PHE A 167 11.48 -6.36 -16.14
N ALA A 168 12.51 -7.07 -16.62
CA ALA A 168 12.38 -8.14 -17.60
C ALA A 168 12.00 -9.50 -17.01
N GLN A 169 11.97 -9.65 -15.68
CA GLN A 169 11.50 -10.90 -15.06
C GLN A 169 10.03 -11.13 -15.41
N PRO A 170 9.65 -12.36 -15.83
CA PRO A 170 8.25 -12.71 -16.01
C PRO A 170 7.49 -12.57 -14.68
N VAL A 171 6.19 -12.33 -14.75
CA VAL A 171 5.32 -12.42 -13.57
C VAL A 171 5.43 -13.85 -13.02
N GLY A 172 5.66 -13.97 -11.72
CA GLY A 172 5.72 -15.25 -11.01
C GLY A 172 4.38 -15.96 -10.90
N THR A 173 4.17 -16.74 -9.84
CA THR A 173 2.83 -17.34 -9.62
C THR A 173 1.86 -16.21 -9.29
N THR A 174 0.75 -16.10 -10.03
CA THR A 174 -0.29 -15.10 -9.73
C THR A 174 -0.99 -15.42 -8.41
N GLY A 175 -1.51 -14.41 -7.70
CA GLY A 175 -2.28 -14.61 -6.48
C GLY A 175 -3.50 -15.51 -6.71
N THR A 176 -4.17 -15.31 -7.85
CA THR A 176 -5.28 -16.17 -8.28
C THR A 176 -4.82 -17.62 -8.50
N ALA A 177 -3.70 -17.86 -9.19
CA ALA A 177 -3.20 -19.22 -9.39
C ALA A 177 -2.77 -19.89 -8.08
N TRP A 178 -2.14 -19.13 -7.17
CA TRP A 178 -1.74 -19.60 -5.85
C TRP A 178 -2.93 -20.07 -5.01
N LEU A 179 -4.06 -19.33 -5.06
CA LEU A 179 -5.31 -19.69 -4.40
C LEU A 179 -5.96 -20.93 -5.04
N MET A 180 -6.01 -20.99 -6.38
CA MET A 180 -6.56 -22.14 -7.12
C MET A 180 -5.81 -23.44 -6.82
N GLN A 181 -4.47 -23.41 -6.81
CA GLN A 181 -3.60 -24.56 -6.50
C GLN A 181 -3.83 -25.13 -5.09
N ARG A 182 -4.40 -24.33 -4.17
CA ARG A 182 -4.73 -24.72 -2.79
C ARG A 182 -6.22 -25.05 -2.58
N GLY A 183 -7.00 -25.12 -3.66
CA GLY A 183 -8.41 -25.49 -3.62
C GLY A 183 -9.36 -24.39 -3.12
N TYR A 184 -8.88 -23.16 -2.90
CA TYR A 184 -9.74 -22.06 -2.45
C TYR A 184 -10.79 -21.63 -3.51
N GLY A 185 -10.61 -22.03 -4.78
CA GLY A 185 -11.58 -21.84 -5.86
C GLY A 185 -12.75 -22.84 -5.89
N VAL A 186 -12.82 -23.78 -4.93
CA VAL A 186 -13.88 -24.80 -4.89
C VAL A 186 -15.04 -24.32 -4.00
N ALA A 187 -16.24 -24.27 -4.57
CA ALA A 187 -17.47 -24.05 -3.81
C ALA A 187 -17.88 -25.37 -3.14
N ALA A 188 -17.78 -25.44 -1.81
CA ALA A 188 -18.18 -26.61 -1.02
C ALA A 188 -18.85 -26.18 0.29
N ALA A 189 -19.82 -26.96 0.75
CA ALA A 189 -20.71 -26.60 1.86
C ALA A 189 -19.99 -26.54 3.23
N ASP A 190 -18.89 -27.27 3.37
CA ASP A 190 -18.05 -27.38 4.57
C ASP A 190 -17.03 -26.22 4.71
N THR A 191 -16.44 -25.78 3.60
CA THR A 191 -15.38 -24.76 3.59
C THR A 191 -15.87 -23.34 3.36
N ARG A 192 -16.93 -23.18 2.56
CA ARG A 192 -17.54 -21.88 2.18
C ARG A 192 -16.53 -20.80 1.77
N TYR A 193 -15.51 -21.18 1.00
CA TYR A 193 -14.52 -20.23 0.48
C TYR A 193 -15.12 -19.14 -0.43
N ASP A 194 -16.32 -19.38 -0.97
CA ASP A 194 -17.14 -18.38 -1.65
C ASP A 194 -17.46 -17.15 -0.77
N ASN A 195 -17.41 -17.27 0.55
CA ASN A 195 -17.67 -16.17 1.48
C ASN A 195 -16.54 -15.92 2.51
N ALA A 196 -15.42 -16.66 2.42
CA ALA A 196 -14.27 -16.46 3.30
C ALA A 196 -13.42 -15.25 2.88
N ALA A 197 -12.73 -14.61 3.84
CA ALA A 197 -11.78 -13.52 3.57
C ALA A 197 -10.30 -13.94 3.79
N TYR A 198 -10.03 -14.75 4.82
CA TYR A 198 -8.68 -15.04 5.31
C TYR A 198 -7.68 -15.64 4.28
N PRO A 199 -8.08 -16.42 3.25
CA PRO A 199 -7.13 -16.91 2.26
C PRO A 199 -6.45 -15.80 1.45
N ALA A 200 -7.08 -14.62 1.33
CA ALA A 200 -6.48 -13.48 0.63
C ALA A 200 -5.24 -12.95 1.37
N ASP A 201 -5.28 -12.90 2.70
CA ASP A 201 -4.10 -12.52 3.50
C ASP A 201 -2.97 -13.54 3.29
N PHE A 202 -3.28 -14.85 3.32
CA PHE A 202 -2.30 -15.93 3.12
C PHE A 202 -1.60 -15.80 1.75
N MET A 203 -2.39 -15.55 0.71
CA MET A 203 -1.92 -15.31 -0.65
C MET A 203 -1.02 -14.06 -0.71
N LEU A 204 -1.44 -12.93 -0.14
CA LEU A 204 -0.68 -11.67 -0.17
C LEU A 204 0.67 -11.80 0.55
N TRP A 205 0.70 -12.43 1.73
CA TRP A 205 1.96 -12.67 2.43
C TRP A 205 2.86 -13.63 1.67
N SER A 206 2.34 -14.73 1.09
CA SER A 206 3.15 -15.57 0.20
C SER A 206 3.72 -14.76 -0.97
N GLN A 207 2.89 -13.97 -1.66
CA GLN A 207 3.31 -13.15 -2.80
C GLN A 207 4.44 -12.17 -2.45
N LEU A 208 4.39 -11.56 -1.27
CA LEU A 208 5.40 -10.61 -0.80
C LEU A 208 6.69 -11.31 -0.33
N PHE A 209 6.60 -12.48 0.31
CA PHE A 209 7.77 -13.20 0.82
C PHE A 209 8.48 -14.07 -0.23
N THR A 210 7.76 -14.81 -1.09
CA THR A 210 8.35 -15.89 -1.92
C THR A 210 8.67 -15.51 -3.35
N GLU A 211 7.96 -14.55 -3.94
CA GLU A 211 8.11 -14.30 -5.37
C GLU A 211 9.45 -13.61 -5.69
N ARG A 212 9.98 -13.96 -6.87
CA ARG A 212 11.32 -13.57 -7.35
C ARG A 212 11.36 -12.14 -7.90
N ASP A 213 10.24 -11.68 -8.45
CA ASP A 213 10.04 -10.36 -9.03
C ASP A 213 9.79 -9.29 -7.95
N ALA A 214 10.68 -9.22 -6.95
CA ALA A 214 10.50 -8.40 -5.74
C ALA A 214 10.25 -6.91 -6.03
N VAL A 215 10.92 -6.33 -7.04
CA VAL A 215 10.67 -4.96 -7.51
C VAL A 215 9.24 -4.80 -8.03
N ARG A 216 8.70 -5.81 -8.74
CA ARG A 216 7.31 -5.81 -9.24
C ARG A 216 6.33 -5.84 -8.09
N LYS A 217 6.56 -6.72 -7.09
CA LYS A 217 5.74 -6.78 -5.88
C LYS A 217 5.79 -5.48 -5.08
N ARG A 218 6.95 -4.83 -5.02
CA ARG A 218 7.15 -3.53 -4.34
C ARG A 218 6.39 -2.39 -5.01
N VAL A 219 6.42 -2.33 -6.34
CA VAL A 219 5.66 -1.36 -7.13
C VAL A 219 4.16 -1.66 -7.09
N ALA A 220 3.74 -2.92 -7.20
CA ALA A 220 2.34 -3.32 -7.09
C ALA A 220 1.76 -2.97 -5.71
N LEU A 221 2.52 -3.12 -4.63
CA LEU A 221 2.13 -2.65 -3.30
C LEU A 221 1.95 -1.12 -3.27
N ALA A 222 2.92 -0.36 -3.78
CA ALA A 222 2.81 1.10 -3.87
C ALA A 222 1.62 1.57 -4.73
N LEU A 223 1.29 0.84 -5.81
CA LEU A 223 0.11 1.09 -6.61
C LEU A 223 -1.19 0.75 -5.87
N SER A 224 -1.22 -0.30 -5.04
CA SER A 224 -2.39 -0.65 -4.22
C SER A 224 -2.73 0.40 -3.15
N GLU A 225 -1.75 1.21 -2.78
CA GLU A 225 -1.88 2.32 -1.85
C GLU A 225 -2.27 3.65 -2.51
N ILE A 226 -2.20 3.74 -3.83
CA ILE A 226 -2.63 4.89 -4.65
C ILE A 226 -4.03 4.59 -5.22
N MET A 227 -4.16 3.43 -5.86
CA MET A 227 -5.41 2.89 -6.42
C MET A 227 -5.98 1.89 -5.41
N VAL A 228 -6.71 2.41 -4.42
CA VAL A 228 -7.08 1.64 -3.22
C VAL A 228 -8.27 0.71 -3.47
N VAL A 229 -8.08 -0.56 -3.14
CA VAL A 229 -9.15 -1.55 -2.90
C VAL A 229 -8.81 -2.28 -1.60
N SER A 230 -9.81 -2.52 -0.75
CA SER A 230 -9.64 -3.20 0.53
C SER A 230 -10.50 -4.45 0.63
N ILE A 231 -9.93 -5.58 1.07
CA ILE A 231 -10.62 -6.86 1.30
C ILE A 231 -11.85 -6.67 2.19
N THR A 232 -11.77 -5.77 3.17
CA THR A 232 -12.85 -5.44 4.10
C THR A 232 -14.08 -4.83 3.40
N GLY A 233 -13.91 -4.16 2.25
CA GLY A 233 -15.01 -3.61 1.45
C GLY A 233 -15.52 -4.54 0.35
N LEU A 234 -14.98 -5.76 0.22
CA LEU A 234 -15.34 -6.71 -0.84
C LEU A 234 -16.35 -7.75 -0.33
N GLU A 235 -17.44 -7.32 0.30
CA GLU A 235 -18.44 -8.22 0.91
C GLU A 235 -19.36 -8.89 -0.12
N GLN A 236 -18.78 -9.72 -0.99
CA GLN A 236 -19.43 -10.33 -2.15
C GLN A 236 -18.97 -11.80 -2.32
N PRO A 237 -19.70 -12.64 -3.06
CA PRO A 237 -19.24 -13.97 -3.42
C PRO A 237 -17.86 -13.92 -4.11
N TRP A 238 -16.97 -14.83 -3.69
CA TRP A 238 -15.58 -14.93 -4.14
C TRP A 238 -14.70 -13.72 -3.80
N ARG A 239 -14.93 -13.08 -2.64
CA ARG A 239 -14.14 -11.93 -2.16
C ARG A 239 -12.62 -12.14 -2.18
N ILE A 240 -12.15 -13.37 -1.91
CA ILE A 240 -10.73 -13.75 -2.04
C ILE A 240 -10.17 -13.60 -3.46
N PHE A 241 -10.99 -13.84 -4.48
CA PHE A 241 -10.61 -13.74 -5.88
C PHE A 241 -10.86 -12.37 -6.49
N LEU A 242 -11.80 -11.59 -5.95
CA LEU A 242 -11.84 -10.15 -6.19
C LEU A 242 -10.51 -9.51 -5.72
N ALA A 243 -10.06 -9.84 -4.50
CA ALA A 243 -8.79 -9.36 -3.97
C ALA A 243 -7.57 -9.88 -4.76
N SER A 244 -7.52 -11.18 -5.09
CA SER A 244 -6.38 -11.73 -5.84
C SER A 244 -6.34 -11.24 -7.29
N GLY A 245 -7.48 -11.14 -7.97
CA GLY A 245 -7.57 -10.59 -9.31
C GLY A 245 -7.14 -9.12 -9.36
N TYR A 246 -7.50 -8.33 -8.34
CA TYR A 246 -7.01 -6.95 -8.23
C TYR A 246 -5.49 -6.89 -8.02
N TRP A 247 -4.95 -7.70 -7.11
CA TRP A 247 -3.49 -7.83 -6.92
C TRP A 247 -2.78 -8.23 -8.22
N ASP A 248 -3.34 -9.17 -8.97
CA ASP A 248 -2.79 -9.65 -10.24
C ASP A 248 -2.79 -8.56 -11.32
N VAL A 249 -3.85 -7.74 -11.42
CA VAL A 249 -3.89 -6.54 -12.29
C VAL A 249 -2.75 -5.58 -11.94
N LEU A 250 -2.56 -5.24 -10.66
CA LEU A 250 -1.49 -4.33 -10.24
C LEU A 250 -0.09 -4.89 -10.57
N ASN A 251 0.11 -6.21 -10.45
CA ASN A 251 1.36 -6.87 -10.79
C ASN A 251 1.62 -6.88 -12.30
N GLN A 252 0.62 -7.22 -13.10
CA GLN A 252 0.70 -7.25 -14.56
C GLN A 252 1.05 -5.86 -15.12
N HIS A 253 0.46 -4.80 -14.56
CA HIS A 253 0.60 -3.43 -15.03
C HIS A 253 1.73 -2.63 -14.35
N ALA A 254 2.41 -3.15 -13.33
CA ALA A 254 3.45 -2.45 -12.56
C ALA A 254 4.57 -1.80 -13.39
N PHE A 255 4.93 -2.39 -14.53
CA PHE A 255 5.93 -1.87 -15.49
C PHE A 255 5.32 -1.62 -16.88
N GLY A 256 3.98 -1.51 -16.97
CA GLY A 256 3.25 -1.27 -18.21
C GLY A 256 3.01 0.22 -18.47
N ASN A 257 1.96 0.54 -19.23
CA ASN A 257 1.51 1.91 -19.42
C ASN A 257 0.42 2.29 -18.41
N PHE A 258 0.53 3.47 -17.80
CA PHE A 258 -0.44 3.97 -16.83
C PHE A 258 -1.86 4.11 -17.39
N ARG A 259 -2.04 4.45 -18.67
CA ARG A 259 -3.36 4.48 -19.32
C ARG A 259 -4.01 3.10 -19.35
N ALA A 260 -3.23 2.05 -19.56
CA ALA A 260 -3.71 0.67 -19.55
C ALA A 260 -3.98 0.16 -18.12
N LEU A 261 -3.15 0.56 -17.14
CA LEU A 261 -3.41 0.32 -15.72
C LEU A 261 -4.74 0.95 -15.29
N LEU A 262 -4.97 2.21 -15.65
CA LEU A 262 -6.19 2.94 -15.30
C LEU A 262 -7.45 2.21 -15.81
N GLU A 263 -7.44 1.71 -17.05
CA GLU A 263 -8.56 0.94 -17.61
C GLU A 263 -8.78 -0.40 -16.92
N ALA A 264 -7.71 -1.15 -16.67
CA ALA A 264 -7.77 -2.43 -15.97
C ALA A 264 -8.30 -2.26 -14.53
N VAL A 265 -7.98 -1.13 -13.89
CA VAL A 265 -8.55 -0.74 -12.59
C VAL A 265 -10.01 -0.30 -12.72
N THR A 266 -10.39 0.53 -13.69
CA THR A 266 -11.79 0.94 -13.93
C THR A 266 -12.71 -0.26 -14.17
N LEU A 267 -12.25 -1.24 -14.96
CA LEU A 267 -13.00 -2.43 -15.30
C LEU A 267 -12.81 -3.59 -14.30
N SER A 268 -12.01 -3.41 -13.25
CA SER A 268 -11.82 -4.46 -12.25
C SER A 268 -13.13 -4.70 -11.48
N PRO A 269 -13.59 -5.96 -11.35
CA PRO A 269 -14.78 -6.26 -10.55
C PRO A 269 -14.58 -5.90 -9.07
N ALA A 270 -13.35 -5.94 -8.55
CA ALA A 270 -13.04 -5.56 -7.17
C ALA A 270 -13.16 -4.04 -6.96
N MET A 271 -12.62 -3.24 -7.89
CA MET A 271 -12.78 -1.78 -7.87
C MET A 271 -14.25 -1.36 -8.06
N GLY A 272 -14.96 -2.03 -8.96
CA GLY A 272 -16.38 -1.78 -9.19
C GLY A 272 -17.26 -2.09 -7.98
N VAL A 273 -16.90 -3.09 -7.15
CA VAL A 273 -17.52 -3.32 -5.84
C VAL A 273 -17.14 -2.21 -4.85
N TYR A 274 -15.86 -1.87 -4.77
CA TYR A 274 -15.33 -0.97 -3.74
C TYR A 274 -15.78 0.50 -3.91
N LEU A 275 -15.97 0.96 -5.15
CA LEU A 275 -16.37 2.34 -5.49
C LEU A 275 -17.70 2.42 -6.27
N SER A 276 -18.59 1.45 -6.09
CA SER A 276 -19.97 1.45 -6.63
C SER A 276 -20.12 1.52 -8.17
N THR A 277 -19.04 1.37 -8.95
CA THR A 277 -19.11 1.33 -10.42
C THR A 277 -19.90 0.12 -10.92
N ARG A 278 -19.78 -1.03 -10.22
CA ARG A 278 -20.45 -2.28 -10.58
C ARG A 278 -21.95 -2.18 -10.27
N GLY A 279 -22.76 -2.20 -11.31
CA GLY A 279 -24.21 -2.06 -11.24
C GLY A 279 -24.69 -0.62 -11.31
N ASN A 280 -23.78 0.35 -11.55
CA ASN A 280 -24.14 1.76 -11.76
C ASN A 280 -25.08 1.88 -12.98
N GLN A 281 -26.12 2.70 -12.86
CA GLN A 281 -27.20 2.80 -13.85
C GLN A 281 -27.47 4.25 -14.21
N LYS A 282 -27.84 4.46 -15.48
CA LYS A 282 -28.35 5.72 -15.99
C LYS A 282 -29.49 6.29 -15.15
N GLU A 283 -29.64 7.60 -15.28
CA GLU A 283 -30.76 8.37 -14.77
C GLU A 283 -32.14 7.74 -15.08
N ASP A 284 -33.07 7.83 -14.13
CA ASP A 284 -34.49 7.47 -14.33
C ASP A 284 -35.37 8.53 -13.67
N ALA A 285 -35.94 9.41 -14.49
CA ALA A 285 -36.78 10.52 -14.05
C ALA A 285 -38.05 10.08 -13.29
N ARG A 286 -38.52 8.83 -13.48
CA ARG A 286 -39.69 8.29 -12.76
C ARG A 286 -39.36 7.89 -11.32
N THR A 287 -38.12 7.50 -11.04
CA THR A 287 -37.65 7.12 -9.69
C THR A 287 -36.77 8.16 -9.03
N GLY A 288 -36.34 9.19 -9.78
CA GLY A 288 -35.36 10.18 -9.33
C GLY A 288 -33.93 9.65 -9.29
N ARG A 289 -33.67 8.41 -9.74
CA ARG A 289 -32.32 7.82 -9.76
C ARG A 289 -31.39 8.66 -10.63
N GLN A 290 -30.19 8.90 -10.12
CA GLN A 290 -29.04 9.45 -10.85
C GLN A 290 -27.91 8.40 -10.91
N PRO A 291 -26.95 8.53 -11.85
CA PRO A 291 -25.70 7.76 -11.82
C PRO A 291 -24.96 7.90 -10.50
N ASP A 292 -24.33 6.81 -10.04
CA ASP A 292 -23.43 6.85 -8.87
C ASP A 292 -22.15 7.63 -9.22
N GLU A 293 -21.85 8.65 -8.40
CA GLU A 293 -20.72 9.57 -8.57
C GLU A 293 -19.41 9.09 -7.93
N ASN A 294 -19.42 8.04 -7.10
CA ASN A 294 -18.30 7.68 -6.23
C ASN A 294 -17.02 7.41 -7.04
N TYR A 295 -17.08 6.48 -8.00
CA TYR A 295 -15.94 6.22 -8.88
C TYR A 295 -15.52 7.43 -9.73
N ALA A 296 -16.47 8.23 -10.21
CA ALA A 296 -16.15 9.44 -10.99
C ALA A 296 -15.39 10.49 -10.16
N ARG A 297 -15.71 10.60 -8.87
CA ARG A 297 -14.98 11.45 -7.91
C ARG A 297 -13.59 10.90 -7.66
N GLU A 298 -13.47 9.64 -7.24
CA GLU A 298 -12.18 9.10 -6.79
C GLU A 298 -11.21 8.82 -7.94
N VAL A 299 -11.68 8.48 -9.14
CA VAL A 299 -10.81 8.34 -10.31
C VAL A 299 -10.13 9.67 -10.67
N MET A 300 -10.83 10.80 -10.51
CA MET A 300 -10.24 12.14 -10.65
C MET A 300 -9.37 12.50 -9.43
N GLN A 301 -9.95 12.41 -8.23
CA GLN A 301 -9.39 12.95 -6.99
C GLN A 301 -8.17 12.18 -6.46
N LEU A 302 -8.22 10.85 -6.49
CA LEU A 302 -7.22 9.99 -5.84
C LEU A 302 -6.33 9.27 -6.84
N PHE A 303 -6.88 8.90 -8.01
CA PHE A 303 -6.16 8.02 -8.95
C PHE A 303 -5.52 8.74 -10.13
N THR A 304 -5.85 10.00 -10.44
CA THR A 304 -5.30 10.68 -11.63
C THR A 304 -4.89 12.14 -11.42
N VAL A 305 -5.84 13.06 -11.20
CA VAL A 305 -5.60 14.50 -11.36
C VAL A 305 -5.52 15.28 -10.05
N GLY A 306 -6.05 14.76 -8.94
CA GLY A 306 -5.99 15.44 -7.65
C GLY A 306 -6.93 16.65 -7.50
N LEU A 307 -7.07 17.14 -6.28
CA LEU A 307 -7.96 18.27 -5.94
C LEU A 307 -7.56 19.59 -6.62
N TYR A 308 -6.25 19.88 -6.70
CA TYR A 308 -5.74 21.18 -7.12
C TYR A 308 -4.81 21.07 -8.34
N ARG A 309 -4.83 22.08 -9.20
CA ARG A 309 -3.94 22.18 -10.37
C ARG A 309 -2.48 22.25 -9.94
N LEU A 310 -1.64 21.50 -10.65
CA LEU A 310 -0.22 21.38 -10.36
C LEU A 310 0.62 22.01 -11.48
N ASN A 311 1.74 22.62 -11.11
CA ASN A 311 2.85 22.86 -12.01
C ASN A 311 3.53 21.51 -12.36
N PRO A 312 4.33 21.42 -13.43
CA PRO A 312 5.06 20.20 -13.78
C PRO A 312 5.97 19.67 -12.66
N ASP A 313 6.42 20.54 -11.75
CA ASP A 313 7.24 20.23 -10.58
C ASP A 313 6.43 19.76 -9.34
N GLY A 314 5.11 19.61 -9.48
CA GLY A 314 4.20 19.19 -8.40
C GLY A 314 3.89 20.25 -7.34
N THR A 315 4.32 21.51 -7.53
CA THR A 315 3.82 22.64 -6.73
C THR A 315 2.39 23.01 -7.15
N GLU A 316 1.59 23.52 -6.22
CA GLU A 316 0.20 23.93 -6.49
C GLU A 316 0.18 25.24 -7.29
N GLN A 317 -0.59 25.29 -8.38
CA GLN A 317 -0.88 26.53 -9.08
C GLN A 317 -1.75 27.45 -8.22
N ARG A 318 -1.50 28.76 -8.31
CA ARG A 318 -2.24 29.79 -7.59
C ARG A 318 -2.89 30.79 -8.54
N ASP A 319 -4.08 31.26 -8.18
CA ASP A 319 -4.74 32.35 -8.89
C ASP A 319 -4.05 33.70 -8.63
N ALA A 320 -4.52 34.77 -9.27
CA ALA A 320 -3.98 36.12 -9.09
C ALA A 320 -4.14 36.67 -7.65
N SER A 321 -4.95 36.02 -6.81
CA SER A 321 -5.18 36.35 -5.40
C SER A 321 -4.41 35.45 -4.43
N GLY A 322 -3.64 34.47 -4.93
CA GLY A 322 -2.90 33.49 -4.11
C GLY A 322 -3.69 32.26 -3.67
N ASN A 323 -4.95 32.11 -4.08
CA ASN A 323 -5.77 30.94 -3.77
C ASN A 323 -5.33 29.73 -4.58
N ARG A 324 -5.62 28.52 -4.07
CA ARG A 324 -5.47 27.28 -4.85
C ARG A 324 -6.49 27.26 -5.98
N ILE A 325 -6.11 26.69 -7.13
CA ILE A 325 -7.01 26.48 -8.26
C ILE A 325 -7.47 25.02 -8.26
N ASP A 326 -8.78 24.78 -8.16
CA ASP A 326 -9.35 23.45 -8.24
C ASP A 326 -9.15 22.83 -9.64
N THR A 327 -8.94 21.51 -9.67
CA THR A 327 -8.76 20.75 -10.92
C THR A 327 -10.09 20.48 -11.62
N TYR A 328 -11.15 20.23 -10.85
CA TYR A 328 -12.48 19.87 -11.32
C TYR A 328 -13.56 20.45 -10.41
N SER A 329 -14.79 20.54 -10.92
CA SER A 329 -15.99 20.99 -10.20
C SER A 329 -16.92 19.81 -9.89
N ALA A 330 -17.95 20.04 -9.07
CA ALA A 330 -19.02 19.06 -8.87
C ALA A 330 -19.70 18.66 -10.19
N ALA A 331 -19.83 19.59 -11.15
CA ALA A 331 -20.45 19.30 -12.45
C ALA A 331 -19.61 18.31 -13.28
N ASP A 332 -18.28 18.38 -13.21
CA ASP A 332 -17.39 17.41 -13.87
C ASP A 332 -17.63 15.99 -13.32
N VAL A 333 -17.81 15.85 -12.00
CA VAL A 333 -18.12 14.57 -11.34
C VAL A 333 -19.46 14.01 -11.83
N SER A 334 -20.55 14.79 -11.76
CA SER A 334 -21.88 14.34 -12.16
C SER A 334 -21.98 14.00 -13.66
N ASN A 335 -21.22 14.69 -14.52
CA ASN A 335 -21.15 14.37 -15.94
C ASN A 335 -20.32 13.12 -16.20
N LEU A 336 -19.12 13.01 -15.62
CA LEU A 336 -18.25 11.85 -15.79
C LEU A 336 -18.91 10.56 -15.25
N ALA A 337 -19.71 10.64 -14.19
CA ALA A 337 -20.49 9.52 -13.65
C ALA A 337 -21.38 8.83 -14.70
N ARG A 338 -21.91 9.57 -15.68
CA ARG A 338 -22.70 9.00 -16.79
C ARG A 338 -21.92 7.99 -17.60
N VAL A 339 -20.63 8.27 -17.86
CA VAL A 339 -19.74 7.40 -18.65
C VAL A 339 -19.54 6.04 -17.97
N PHE A 340 -19.56 6.01 -16.63
CA PHE A 340 -19.36 4.78 -15.85
C PHE A 340 -20.65 3.99 -15.57
N THR A 341 -21.79 4.40 -16.13
CA THR A 341 -23.04 3.64 -16.04
C THR A 341 -23.03 2.42 -16.98
N GLY A 342 -23.75 1.36 -16.60
CA GLY A 342 -23.94 0.17 -17.43
C GLY A 342 -22.86 -0.91 -17.28
N TYR A 343 -21.83 -0.71 -16.46
CA TYR A 343 -20.84 -1.74 -16.14
C TYR A 343 -21.31 -2.61 -14.97
N ASP A 344 -21.19 -3.93 -15.10
CA ASP A 344 -21.58 -4.92 -14.08
C ASP A 344 -20.69 -6.17 -14.20
N TYR A 345 -20.87 -7.18 -13.36
CA TYR A 345 -20.14 -8.45 -13.48
C TYR A 345 -20.30 -9.09 -14.88
N ASP A 346 -19.22 -9.61 -15.45
CA ASP A 346 -19.31 -10.50 -16.61
C ASP A 346 -19.78 -11.88 -16.19
N THR A 347 -21.08 -12.13 -16.35
CA THR A 347 -21.72 -13.41 -16.03
C THR A 347 -21.78 -14.39 -17.21
N ARG A 348 -21.20 -14.07 -18.38
CA ARG A 348 -21.29 -14.91 -19.59
C ARG A 348 -20.62 -16.27 -19.45
N GLN A 349 -19.57 -16.35 -18.62
CA GLN A 349 -18.84 -17.59 -18.32
C GLN A 349 -19.19 -18.16 -16.93
N ASN A 350 -20.20 -17.59 -16.25
CA ASN A 350 -20.50 -17.94 -14.87
C ASN A 350 -21.04 -19.37 -14.78
N GLN A 351 -20.43 -20.21 -13.93
CA GLN A 351 -20.87 -21.59 -13.67
C GLN A 351 -21.34 -21.72 -12.21
N PRO A 352 -22.63 -21.51 -11.90
CA PRO A 352 -23.14 -21.59 -10.53
C PRO A 352 -23.05 -23.01 -9.96
N THR A 353 -22.77 -23.12 -8.66
CA THR A 353 -22.69 -24.40 -7.94
C THR A 353 -23.83 -24.50 -6.92
N ALA A 354 -24.59 -25.58 -6.97
CA ALA A 354 -25.65 -25.86 -5.99
C ALA A 354 -25.04 -26.48 -4.72
N LEU A 355 -25.17 -25.79 -3.58
CA LEU A 355 -24.76 -26.25 -2.26
C LEU A 355 -26.00 -26.39 -1.37
N GLY A 356 -26.60 -27.58 -1.36
CA GLY A 356 -27.60 -28.06 -0.38
C GLY A 356 -28.51 -27.00 0.25
N GLY A 357 -29.35 -26.34 -0.54
CA GLY A 357 -30.26 -25.27 -0.09
C GLY A 357 -29.85 -23.85 -0.50
N THR A 358 -28.65 -23.66 -1.08
CA THR A 358 -28.20 -22.39 -1.67
C THR A 358 -27.53 -22.62 -3.03
N THR A 359 -27.55 -21.62 -3.90
CA THR A 359 -26.78 -21.62 -5.15
C THR A 359 -25.70 -20.54 -5.07
N VAL A 360 -24.44 -20.96 -5.13
CA VAL A 360 -23.28 -20.07 -5.20
C VAL A 360 -23.06 -19.68 -6.65
N THR A 361 -22.86 -18.38 -6.91
CA THR A 361 -22.48 -17.88 -8.25
C THR A 361 -21.13 -18.46 -8.67
N GLY A 362 -20.87 -18.57 -9.96
CA GLY A 362 -19.57 -19.05 -10.44
C GLY A 362 -18.42 -18.09 -10.09
N LEU A 363 -17.21 -18.62 -10.11
CA LEU A 363 -15.99 -17.89 -9.77
C LEU A 363 -15.57 -16.90 -10.87
N GLN A 364 -15.96 -17.16 -12.12
CA GLN A 364 -15.54 -16.39 -13.30
C GLN A 364 -15.89 -14.90 -13.18
N GLN A 365 -17.03 -14.57 -12.55
CA GLN A 365 -17.47 -13.17 -12.35
C GLN A 365 -16.50 -12.32 -11.50
N ALA A 366 -15.66 -12.96 -10.67
CA ALA A 366 -14.65 -12.28 -9.84
C ALA A 366 -13.29 -12.14 -10.53
N LEU A 367 -13.08 -12.86 -11.64
CA LEU A 367 -11.80 -12.92 -12.38
C LEU A 367 -11.84 -12.16 -13.70
N LEU A 368 -13.02 -12.05 -14.32
CA LEU A 368 -13.21 -11.33 -15.57
C LEU A 368 -13.40 -9.82 -15.31
N PRO A 369 -12.92 -8.95 -16.23
CA PRO A 369 -13.30 -7.54 -16.23
C PRO A 369 -14.83 -7.37 -16.31
N MET A 370 -15.34 -6.28 -15.75
CA MET A 370 -16.76 -5.94 -15.82
C MET A 370 -17.26 -5.84 -17.27
N ALA A 371 -18.44 -6.41 -17.53
CA ALA A 371 -19.09 -6.35 -18.83
C ALA A 371 -19.96 -5.09 -18.96
N PHE A 372 -20.02 -4.53 -20.16
CA PHE A 372 -20.85 -3.38 -20.49
C PHE A 372 -22.27 -3.79 -20.93
N ASN A 373 -23.28 -3.08 -20.43
CA ASN A 373 -24.68 -3.23 -20.80
C ASN A 373 -25.28 -1.88 -21.21
N GLY A 374 -25.38 -1.63 -22.52
CA GLY A 374 -25.93 -0.41 -23.09
C GLY A 374 -27.37 -0.08 -22.68
N ALA A 375 -28.20 -1.07 -22.30
CA ALA A 375 -29.55 -0.79 -21.82
C ALA A 375 -29.56 -0.01 -20.49
N ARG A 376 -28.50 -0.16 -19.68
CA ARG A 376 -28.27 0.53 -18.40
C ARG A 376 -27.37 1.76 -18.51
N HIS A 377 -26.76 2.02 -19.66
CA HIS A 377 -25.87 3.17 -19.89
C HIS A 377 -26.64 4.45 -20.20
N SER A 378 -26.14 5.59 -19.73
CA SER A 378 -26.71 6.91 -20.00
C SER A 378 -26.55 7.26 -21.47
N ALA A 379 -27.60 7.81 -22.08
CA ALA A 379 -27.55 8.28 -23.47
C ALA A 379 -27.27 9.79 -23.57
N LEU A 380 -27.18 10.49 -22.44
CA LEU A 380 -26.94 11.92 -22.36
C LEU A 380 -25.48 12.25 -22.66
N ALA A 381 -25.22 13.46 -23.17
CA ALA A 381 -23.86 13.97 -23.28
C ALA A 381 -23.21 14.11 -21.88
N ALA A 382 -21.88 14.02 -21.82
CA ALA A 382 -21.11 14.23 -20.61
C ALA A 382 -19.96 15.21 -20.90
N SER A 383 -19.96 16.37 -20.23
CA SER A 383 -18.89 17.36 -20.34
C SER A 383 -18.11 17.43 -19.03
N PHE A 384 -16.80 17.20 -19.08
CA PHE A 384 -15.89 17.19 -17.93
C PHE A 384 -14.46 17.54 -18.36
N LEU A 385 -13.72 18.28 -17.53
CA LEU A 385 -12.31 18.65 -17.75
C LEU A 385 -12.02 19.32 -19.11
N GLY A 386 -13.01 20.00 -19.69
CA GLY A 386 -12.93 20.61 -21.03
C GLY A 386 -13.21 19.66 -22.21
N THR A 387 -13.38 18.36 -21.97
CA THR A 387 -13.84 17.38 -22.96
C THR A 387 -15.36 17.27 -22.94
N THR A 388 -15.98 16.99 -24.09
CA THR A 388 -17.38 16.56 -24.18
C THR A 388 -17.49 15.22 -24.90
N VAL A 389 -18.06 14.22 -24.24
CA VAL A 389 -18.57 12.99 -24.86
C VAL A 389 -19.99 13.27 -25.35
N GLY A 390 -20.25 13.07 -26.65
CA GLY A 390 -21.53 13.38 -27.26
C GLY A 390 -22.66 12.46 -26.79
N ALA A 391 -23.91 12.95 -26.85
CA ALA A 391 -25.09 12.12 -26.57
C ALA A 391 -25.15 10.92 -27.53
N GLY A 392 -25.53 9.75 -27.02
CA GLY A 392 -25.59 8.50 -27.79
C GLY A 392 -24.23 7.90 -28.20
N THR A 393 -23.10 8.39 -27.68
CA THR A 393 -21.78 7.75 -27.89
C THR A 393 -21.80 6.31 -27.37
N ALA A 394 -21.19 5.37 -28.11
CA ALA A 394 -21.05 3.98 -27.67
C ALA A 394 -20.22 3.89 -26.37
N GLY A 395 -20.60 3.02 -25.43
CA GLY A 395 -20.03 3.02 -24.07
C GLY A 395 -18.53 2.73 -24.00
N ASP A 396 -18.00 1.91 -24.90
CA ASP A 396 -16.57 1.67 -25.05
C ASP A 396 -15.82 2.92 -25.55
N ALA A 397 -16.36 3.61 -26.55
CA ALA A 397 -15.82 4.88 -27.04
C ALA A 397 -15.93 6.01 -25.98
N ALA A 398 -17.03 6.05 -25.23
CA ALA A 398 -17.24 6.98 -24.12
C ALA A 398 -16.24 6.75 -22.98
N LEU A 399 -16.08 5.50 -22.55
CA LEU A 399 -15.07 5.10 -21.55
C LEU A 399 -13.66 5.45 -22.03
N LYS A 400 -13.33 5.13 -23.28
CA LYS A 400 -12.02 5.46 -23.86
C LYS A 400 -11.78 6.98 -23.81
N ALA A 401 -12.73 7.79 -24.25
CA ALA A 401 -12.61 9.25 -24.26
C ALA A 401 -12.44 9.83 -22.84
N ALA A 402 -13.14 9.28 -21.84
CA ALA A 402 -12.99 9.68 -20.45
C ALA A 402 -11.60 9.33 -19.88
N LEU A 403 -11.17 8.07 -20.01
CA LEU A 403 -9.87 7.64 -19.49
C LEU A 403 -8.69 8.28 -20.25
N ASP A 404 -8.83 8.55 -21.55
CA ASP A 404 -7.86 9.31 -22.33
C ASP A 404 -7.79 10.78 -21.87
N THR A 405 -8.93 11.41 -21.55
CA THR A 405 -8.95 12.79 -21.02
C THR A 405 -8.25 12.86 -19.67
N LEU A 406 -8.55 11.93 -18.76
CA LEU A 406 -7.87 11.85 -17.46
C LEU A 406 -6.37 11.63 -17.62
N PHE A 407 -5.94 10.67 -18.44
CA PHE A 407 -4.54 10.34 -18.67
C PHE A 407 -3.71 11.50 -19.28
N ASN A 408 -4.30 12.24 -20.22
CA ASN A 408 -3.64 13.36 -20.87
C ASN A 408 -3.68 14.66 -20.04
N HIS A 409 -4.43 14.71 -18.94
CA HIS A 409 -4.47 15.88 -18.06
C HIS A 409 -3.07 16.18 -17.48
N PRO A 410 -2.62 17.45 -17.44
CA PRO A 410 -1.26 17.81 -17.05
C PRO A 410 -0.89 17.38 -15.62
N ASN A 411 -1.84 17.38 -14.68
CA ASN A 411 -1.56 16.98 -13.29
C ASN A 411 -1.08 15.53 -13.12
N VAL A 412 -1.41 14.58 -14.03
CA VAL A 412 -1.18 13.14 -13.75
C VAL A 412 0.29 12.81 -13.52
N GLY A 413 1.19 13.39 -14.33
CA GLY A 413 2.64 13.21 -14.21
C GLY A 413 3.17 13.59 -12.82
N PRO A 414 3.03 14.86 -12.38
CA PRO A 414 3.48 15.27 -11.06
C PRO A 414 2.70 14.62 -9.90
N PHE A 415 1.39 14.36 -10.06
CA PHE A 415 0.56 13.74 -9.02
C PHE A 415 0.98 12.29 -8.74
N ILE A 416 1.08 11.45 -9.77
CA ILE A 416 1.52 10.05 -9.64
C ILE A 416 3.01 9.99 -9.31
N GLY A 417 3.84 10.82 -9.94
CA GLY A 417 5.26 10.92 -9.67
C GLY A 417 5.55 11.19 -8.19
N ARG A 418 4.91 12.21 -7.61
CA ARG A 418 5.06 12.53 -6.17
C ARG A 418 4.65 11.35 -5.28
N GLN A 419 3.52 10.71 -5.54
CA GLN A 419 3.05 9.60 -4.70
C GLN A 419 3.97 8.36 -4.79
N LEU A 420 4.49 8.03 -5.97
CA LEU A 420 5.47 6.95 -6.13
C LEU A 420 6.79 7.28 -5.39
N ILE A 421 7.27 8.52 -5.43
CA ILE A 421 8.44 8.94 -4.65
C ILE A 421 8.18 8.81 -3.15
N GLN A 422 6.98 9.20 -2.67
CA GLN A 422 6.59 9.03 -1.27
C GLN A 422 6.53 7.57 -0.82
N ARG A 423 6.04 6.66 -1.68
CA ARG A 423 5.97 5.23 -1.37
C ARG A 423 7.31 4.49 -1.50
N LEU A 424 8.27 4.98 -2.29
CA LEU A 424 9.51 4.27 -2.59
C LEU A 424 10.78 4.88 -1.95
N VAL A 425 10.85 6.21 -1.77
CA VAL A 425 12.09 6.92 -1.42
C VAL A 425 11.93 7.86 -0.22
N THR A 426 11.12 8.92 -0.32
CA THR A 426 11.04 9.97 0.71
C THR A 426 9.68 10.67 0.75
N SER A 427 9.21 11.01 1.96
CA SER A 427 7.93 11.70 2.17
C SER A 427 7.89 13.14 1.61
N ASN A 428 9.05 13.82 1.51
CA ASN A 428 9.18 15.23 1.14
C ASN A 428 10.19 15.44 -0.02
N PRO A 429 9.91 14.95 -1.24
CA PRO A 429 10.80 15.19 -2.37
C PRO A 429 10.82 16.64 -2.81
N SER A 430 11.94 17.12 -3.34
CA SER A 430 12.01 18.46 -3.92
C SER A 430 11.10 18.59 -5.16
N PRO A 431 10.62 19.82 -5.48
CA PRO A 431 9.91 20.07 -6.73
C PRO A 431 10.73 19.66 -7.96
N ALA A 432 12.05 19.85 -7.93
CA ALA A 432 12.93 19.46 -9.03
C ALA A 432 12.94 17.94 -9.27
N TYR A 433 12.86 17.12 -8.21
CA TYR A 433 12.74 15.67 -8.31
C TYR A 433 11.37 15.25 -8.86
N VAL A 434 10.27 15.79 -8.32
CA VAL A 434 8.93 15.55 -8.87
C VAL A 434 8.85 15.97 -10.34
N GLY A 435 9.45 17.10 -10.72
CA GLY A 435 9.51 17.60 -12.09
C GLY A 435 10.26 16.69 -13.06
N ARG A 436 11.38 16.08 -12.64
CA ARG A 436 12.09 15.08 -13.47
C ARG A 436 11.24 13.82 -13.68
N VAL A 437 10.61 13.30 -12.63
CA VAL A 437 9.73 12.13 -12.73
C VAL A 437 8.48 12.43 -13.57
N ALA A 438 7.90 13.63 -13.43
CA ALA A 438 6.78 14.10 -14.23
C ALA A 438 7.15 14.27 -15.72
N ALA A 439 8.37 14.73 -16.02
CA ALA A 439 8.88 14.78 -17.39
C ALA A 439 9.02 13.38 -17.99
N THR A 440 9.54 12.40 -17.24
CA THR A 440 9.58 10.99 -17.68
C THR A 440 8.19 10.37 -17.83
N PHE A 441 7.20 10.79 -17.02
CA PHE A 441 5.81 10.41 -17.24
C PHE A 441 5.26 11.04 -18.53
N ALA A 442 5.64 12.28 -18.85
CA ALA A 442 5.21 12.94 -20.08
C ALA A 442 5.81 12.31 -21.34
N ASP A 443 7.08 11.94 -21.31
CA ASP A 443 7.80 11.22 -22.36
C ASP A 443 8.92 10.35 -21.73
N ASN A 444 8.93 9.05 -22.01
CA ASN A 444 9.98 8.12 -21.59
C ASN A 444 11.33 8.28 -22.32
N GLY A 445 11.47 9.30 -23.18
CA GLY A 445 12.60 9.50 -24.08
C GLY A 445 12.45 8.77 -25.41
N SER A 446 11.24 8.34 -25.75
CA SER A 446 10.87 7.67 -27.03
C SER A 446 9.46 8.06 -27.49
N GLY A 447 8.95 9.21 -27.05
CA GLY A 447 7.60 9.71 -27.37
C GLY A 447 6.46 9.01 -26.65
N THR A 448 6.73 8.12 -25.67
CA THR A 448 5.68 7.35 -24.99
C THR A 448 5.37 7.95 -23.61
N ARG A 449 4.20 8.59 -23.50
CA ARG A 449 3.64 9.05 -22.23
C ARG A 449 3.23 7.86 -21.35
N GLY A 450 3.44 7.96 -20.04
CA GLY A 450 2.88 7.07 -19.03
C GLY A 450 3.55 5.70 -18.90
N ASP A 451 4.76 5.53 -19.42
CA ASP A 451 5.56 4.31 -19.23
C ASP A 451 5.99 4.17 -17.76
N LEU A 452 5.34 3.26 -17.02
CA LEU A 452 5.62 3.05 -15.60
C LEU A 452 6.99 2.42 -15.36
N ARG A 453 7.56 1.70 -16.33
CA ARG A 453 8.93 1.19 -16.24
C ARG A 453 9.92 2.35 -16.20
N ALA A 454 9.75 3.32 -17.10
CA ALA A 454 10.57 4.52 -17.16
C ALA A 454 10.36 5.42 -15.92
N VAL A 455 9.11 5.63 -15.49
CA VAL A 455 8.77 6.41 -14.29
C VAL A 455 9.37 5.80 -13.02
N VAL A 456 9.26 4.48 -12.82
CA VAL A 456 9.89 3.79 -11.66
C VAL A 456 11.41 3.89 -11.71
N ALA A 457 12.02 3.80 -12.90
CA ALA A 457 13.46 4.04 -13.05
C ALA A 457 13.85 5.49 -12.71
N ALA A 458 13.08 6.49 -13.15
CA ALA A 458 13.30 7.89 -12.83
C ALA A 458 13.19 8.16 -11.32
N VAL A 459 12.22 7.54 -10.62
CA VAL A 459 12.13 7.60 -9.15
C VAL A 459 13.37 6.96 -8.51
N LEU A 460 13.71 5.72 -8.86
CA LEU A 460 14.75 4.99 -8.15
C LEU A 460 16.16 5.49 -8.45
N LEU A 461 16.42 6.06 -9.62
CA LEU A 461 17.75 6.49 -10.08
C LEU A 461 17.99 8.01 -9.95
N ASP A 462 17.04 8.76 -9.39
CA ASP A 462 17.17 10.21 -9.26
C ASP A 462 18.40 10.64 -8.43
N PRO A 463 19.10 11.73 -8.80
CA PRO A 463 20.21 12.27 -8.01
C PRO A 463 19.87 12.60 -6.55
N GLU A 464 18.62 12.94 -6.21
CA GLU A 464 18.17 13.15 -4.83
C GLU A 464 18.03 11.82 -4.06
N ALA A 465 17.61 10.75 -4.76
CA ALA A 465 17.51 9.40 -4.20
C ALA A 465 18.87 8.71 -4.04
N ARG A 466 19.81 8.95 -4.96
CA ARG A 466 21.18 8.37 -4.93
C ARG A 466 22.22 9.24 -4.24
N GLY A 467 22.04 10.55 -4.17
CA GLY A 467 23.01 11.46 -3.57
C GLY A 467 23.25 11.23 -2.09
N ALA A 468 24.43 11.64 -1.60
CA ALA A 468 24.77 11.58 -0.17
C ALA A 468 24.10 12.70 0.65
N GLY A 469 23.70 13.82 0.01
CA GLY A 469 23.14 14.99 0.70
C GLY A 469 21.88 14.72 1.53
N GLY A 470 21.02 13.80 1.07
CA GLY A 470 19.84 13.38 1.83
C GLY A 470 20.15 12.59 3.10
N LEU A 471 21.29 11.88 3.18
CA LEU A 471 21.60 11.01 4.31
C LEU A 471 21.79 11.79 5.62
N ALA A 472 22.45 12.95 5.55
CA ALA A 472 22.65 13.83 6.70
C ALA A 472 21.42 14.74 6.98
N SER A 473 20.53 14.96 6.02
CA SER A 473 19.38 15.84 6.19
C SER A 473 18.32 15.24 7.13
N PRO A 474 17.77 15.99 8.10
CA PRO A 474 16.61 15.57 8.89
C PRO A 474 15.28 15.69 8.11
N GLN A 475 15.28 16.37 6.95
CA GLN A 475 14.12 16.55 6.08
C GLN A 475 13.90 15.39 5.09
N PHE A 476 14.94 14.57 4.86
CA PHE A 476 14.95 13.53 3.84
C PHE A 476 14.72 12.12 4.42
N GLY A 477 14.09 11.28 3.61
CA GLY A 477 13.68 9.93 3.96
C GLY A 477 12.17 9.79 4.18
N ARG A 478 11.74 8.64 4.70
CA ARG A 478 10.36 8.33 5.11
C ARG A 478 10.35 7.36 6.27
N LEU A 479 9.27 7.29 7.04
CA LEU A 479 9.11 6.20 8.01
C LEU A 479 8.80 4.89 7.26
N ARG A 480 9.51 3.81 7.55
CA ARG A 480 9.21 2.47 7.02
C ARG A 480 7.85 2.02 7.56
N GLU A 481 6.98 1.51 6.69
CA GLU A 481 5.67 1.01 7.08
C GLU A 481 5.75 -0.35 7.79
N PRO A 482 4.92 -0.65 8.81
CA PRO A 482 4.97 -1.91 9.55
C PRO A 482 4.95 -3.17 8.67
N MET A 483 4.11 -3.23 7.63
CA MET A 483 4.09 -4.40 6.73
C MET A 483 5.40 -4.54 5.92
N VAL A 484 5.99 -3.42 5.50
CA VAL A 484 7.26 -3.38 4.75
C VAL A 484 8.42 -3.82 5.64
N ARG A 485 8.43 -3.44 6.94
CA ARG A 485 9.43 -3.91 7.92
C ARG A 485 9.38 -5.44 8.08
N PHE A 486 8.17 -6.01 8.15
CA PHE A 486 7.99 -7.46 8.29
C PHE A 486 8.43 -8.22 7.02
N VAL A 487 8.07 -7.74 5.83
CA VAL A 487 8.55 -8.31 4.55
C VAL A 487 10.07 -8.19 4.41
N GLN A 488 10.65 -7.03 4.75
CA GLN A 488 12.09 -6.80 4.75
C GLN A 488 12.80 -7.84 5.62
N TRP A 489 12.40 -7.98 6.88
CA TRP A 489 12.99 -8.94 7.82
C TRP A 489 12.99 -10.35 7.24
N GLY A 490 11.83 -10.85 6.83
CA GLY A 490 11.70 -12.24 6.40
C GLY A 490 12.50 -12.53 5.13
N ARG A 491 12.48 -11.62 4.14
CA ARG A 491 13.27 -11.78 2.92
C ARG A 491 14.77 -11.67 3.17
N THR A 492 15.21 -10.78 4.08
CA THR A 492 16.63 -10.56 4.39
C THR A 492 17.28 -11.75 5.10
N PHE A 493 16.53 -12.48 5.94
CA PHE A 493 17.06 -13.56 6.79
C PHE A 493 16.53 -14.96 6.46
N GLY A 494 15.95 -15.12 5.27
CA GLY A 494 15.57 -16.43 4.72
C GLY A 494 14.37 -17.06 5.42
N LEU A 495 13.25 -16.32 5.51
CA LEU A 495 11.96 -16.83 5.96
C LEU A 495 11.41 -17.88 4.98
N GLN A 496 11.09 -19.06 5.50
CA GLN A 496 10.57 -20.18 4.72
C GLN A 496 9.40 -20.84 5.46
N SER A 497 8.40 -21.31 4.70
CA SER A 497 7.30 -22.12 5.21
C SER A 497 7.59 -23.59 4.93
N ALA A 498 7.74 -24.41 5.96
CA ALA A 498 8.13 -25.83 5.85
C ALA A 498 7.08 -26.68 5.10
N ARG A 499 5.80 -26.29 5.15
CA ARG A 499 4.69 -26.91 4.40
C ARG A 499 4.24 -26.07 3.19
N GLY A 500 4.84 -24.91 2.95
CA GLY A 500 4.39 -23.95 1.92
C GLY A 500 2.99 -23.37 2.19
N SER A 501 2.55 -23.37 3.46
CA SER A 501 1.20 -22.99 3.88
C SER A 501 0.94 -21.48 3.79
N TRP A 502 1.94 -20.67 4.17
CA TRP A 502 1.86 -19.21 4.29
C TRP A 502 0.61 -18.67 5.01
N LYS A 503 0.10 -19.41 6.01
CA LYS A 503 -1.09 -19.03 6.79
C LYS A 503 -0.87 -17.88 7.78
N ILE A 504 -0.40 -16.74 7.29
CA ILE A 504 -0.29 -15.48 8.03
C ILE A 504 -1.60 -14.72 7.81
N GLY A 505 -2.38 -14.51 8.86
CA GLY A 505 -3.69 -13.84 8.75
C GLY A 505 -3.58 -12.32 8.60
N ASP A 506 -4.71 -11.65 8.74
CA ASP A 506 -4.80 -10.19 8.84
C ASP A 506 -3.97 -9.67 10.03
N LEU A 507 -2.97 -8.82 9.78
CA LEU A 507 -2.10 -8.23 10.81
C LEU A 507 -2.47 -6.79 11.20
N SER A 508 -3.69 -6.34 10.87
CA SER A 508 -4.15 -4.95 11.07
C SER A 508 -4.44 -4.53 12.52
N ASP A 509 -4.43 -5.45 13.47
CA ASP A 509 -4.55 -5.13 14.91
C ASP A 509 -3.29 -4.39 15.42
N PRO A 510 -3.40 -3.12 15.87
CA PRO A 510 -2.24 -2.36 16.35
C PRO A 510 -1.79 -2.76 17.76
N ALA A 511 -2.64 -3.41 18.57
CA ALA A 511 -2.29 -3.75 19.95
C ALA A 511 -1.47 -5.04 20.06
N ALA A 512 -1.73 -6.03 19.19
CA ALA A 512 -1.06 -7.33 19.22
C ALA A 512 -0.33 -7.73 17.93
N ARG A 513 -0.44 -6.94 16.85
CA ARG A 513 0.13 -7.26 15.52
C ARG A 513 0.84 -6.03 14.92
N LEU A 514 0.82 -5.87 13.60
CA LEU A 514 1.55 -4.82 12.90
C LEU A 514 0.79 -3.49 12.81
N GLY A 515 -0.53 -3.48 13.08
CA GLY A 515 -1.40 -2.33 12.81
C GLY A 515 -1.60 -2.03 11.32
N GLN A 516 -1.16 -2.94 10.43
CA GLN A 516 -1.20 -2.78 8.97
C GLN A 516 -1.09 -4.16 8.30
N SER A 517 -1.85 -4.40 7.23
CA SER A 517 -1.80 -5.65 6.45
C SER A 517 -2.11 -5.36 4.97
N PRO A 518 -1.50 -6.04 3.98
CA PRO A 518 -1.73 -5.75 2.56
C PRO A 518 -3.21 -5.82 2.17
N LEU A 519 -3.68 -4.88 1.35
CA LEU A 519 -5.09 -4.74 0.95
C LEU A 519 -6.11 -4.69 2.12
N ARG A 520 -5.70 -4.24 3.32
CA ARG A 520 -6.58 -4.01 4.48
C ARG A 520 -6.77 -2.53 4.82
N ALA A 521 -6.68 -1.63 3.84
CA ALA A 521 -6.92 -0.20 4.06
C ALA A 521 -8.32 0.06 4.65
N GLY A 522 -8.39 0.94 5.65
CA GLY A 522 -9.66 1.25 6.35
C GLY A 522 -10.62 2.14 5.56
N SER A 523 -10.16 2.79 4.48
CA SER A 523 -10.96 3.65 3.61
C SER A 523 -10.32 3.81 2.23
N VAL A 524 -11.04 4.47 1.31
CA VAL A 524 -10.52 4.87 -0.01
C VAL A 524 -9.27 5.75 0.06
N PHE A 525 -9.03 6.41 1.20
CA PHE A 525 -7.85 7.25 1.45
C PHE A 525 -6.62 6.46 1.95
N ASN A 526 -6.59 5.14 1.73
CA ASN A 526 -5.54 4.21 2.19
C ASN A 526 -5.43 4.15 3.74
N PHE A 527 -4.35 3.55 4.28
CA PHE A 527 -3.99 3.57 5.70
C PHE A 527 -3.69 4.98 6.23
N PHE A 528 -3.14 5.85 5.37
CA PHE A 528 -2.70 7.21 5.71
C PHE A 528 -2.79 8.15 4.50
N ARG A 529 -3.00 9.43 4.75
CA ARG A 529 -3.13 10.46 3.71
C ARG A 529 -1.75 10.88 3.19
N PRO A 530 -1.52 10.96 1.86
CA PRO A 530 -0.24 11.43 1.29
C PRO A 530 0.21 12.84 1.73
N GLY A 531 -0.73 13.66 2.23
CA GLY A 531 -0.50 14.99 2.78
C GLY A 531 -0.56 15.09 4.31
N TYR A 532 -0.53 13.98 5.06
CA TYR A 532 -0.61 14.03 6.53
C TYR A 532 0.67 14.65 7.13
N VAL A 533 0.45 15.60 8.04
CA VAL A 533 1.48 16.32 8.80
C VAL A 533 1.27 15.99 10.29
N PRO A 534 2.25 15.36 10.97
CA PRO A 534 2.11 15.03 12.40
C PRO A 534 1.99 16.31 13.26
N PRO A 535 0.88 16.53 13.98
CA PRO A 535 0.65 17.77 14.73
C PRO A 535 1.65 17.91 15.89
N SER A 536 1.92 19.15 16.29
CA SER A 536 2.81 19.47 17.42
C SER A 536 4.25 18.93 17.30
N THR A 537 4.74 18.77 16.07
CA THR A 537 6.11 18.34 15.77
C THR A 537 6.92 19.39 15.00
N ALA A 538 8.24 19.24 14.96
CA ALA A 538 9.11 20.06 14.10
C ALA A 538 8.75 19.92 12.60
N LEU A 539 8.19 18.78 12.18
CA LEU A 539 7.68 18.58 10.82
C LEU A 539 6.49 19.52 10.53
N ALA A 540 5.56 19.67 11.48
CA ALA A 540 4.46 20.63 11.35
C ALA A 540 4.95 22.07 11.26
N THR A 541 5.93 22.48 12.09
CA THR A 541 6.54 23.81 12.02
C THR A 541 7.22 24.06 10.67
N ALA A 542 7.80 23.03 10.06
CA ALA A 542 8.45 23.09 8.74
C ALA A 542 7.49 22.84 7.56
N GLY A 543 6.19 22.63 7.80
CA GLY A 543 5.20 22.32 6.75
C GLY A 543 5.42 20.98 6.05
N GLN A 544 6.16 20.05 6.67
CA GLN A 544 6.57 18.78 6.08
C GLN A 544 5.59 17.66 6.36
N VAL A 545 5.31 16.85 5.33
CA VAL A 545 4.43 15.70 5.43
C VAL A 545 5.23 14.47 5.89
N ALA A 546 4.59 13.62 6.68
CA ALA A 546 5.15 12.31 7.03
C ALA A 546 4.00 11.30 7.11
N PRO A 547 3.45 10.87 5.95
CA PRO A 547 2.19 10.15 5.85
C PRO A 547 2.08 8.96 6.80
N GLU A 548 3.12 8.14 6.83
CA GLU A 548 3.18 6.89 7.56
C GLU A 548 3.07 7.06 9.09
N PHE A 549 3.29 8.27 9.63
CA PHE A 549 3.06 8.56 11.06
C PHE A 549 1.58 8.60 11.45
N GLN A 550 0.63 8.71 10.51
CA GLN A 550 -0.80 8.74 10.84
C GLN A 550 -1.29 7.44 11.51
N ILE A 551 -0.57 6.33 11.34
CA ILE A 551 -0.84 5.03 11.99
C ILE A 551 0.13 4.70 13.15
N VAL A 552 0.95 5.67 13.56
CA VAL A 552 1.88 5.51 14.69
C VAL A 552 1.25 6.03 15.98
N THR A 553 1.08 5.14 16.94
CA THR A 553 0.60 5.42 18.30
C THR A 553 1.45 4.63 19.30
N GLU A 554 1.37 4.96 20.59
CA GLU A 554 2.02 4.21 21.66
C GLU A 554 1.61 2.72 21.62
N THR A 555 0.34 2.47 21.30
CA THR A 555 -0.23 1.14 21.08
C THR A 555 0.43 0.45 19.89
N SER A 556 0.47 1.07 18.69
CA SER A 556 1.01 0.41 17.49
C SER A 556 2.53 0.21 17.53
N VAL A 557 3.27 1.07 18.23
CA VAL A 557 4.70 0.86 18.53
C VAL A 557 4.88 -0.36 19.45
N SER A 558 4.08 -0.47 20.50
CA SER A 558 4.16 -1.59 21.47
C SER A 558 3.75 -2.92 20.83
N GLY A 559 2.64 -2.94 20.08
CA GLY A 559 2.15 -4.12 19.36
C GLY A 559 3.16 -4.61 18.32
N TYR A 560 3.73 -3.71 17.51
CA TYR A 560 4.78 -4.03 16.54
C TYR A 560 6.00 -4.70 17.21
N LEU A 561 6.50 -4.15 18.32
CA LEU A 561 7.66 -4.73 19.02
C LEU A 561 7.36 -6.12 19.60
N ASN A 562 6.19 -6.30 20.20
CA ASN A 562 5.76 -7.59 20.75
C ASN A 562 5.55 -8.64 19.64
N PHE A 563 4.94 -8.26 18.53
CA PHE A 563 4.75 -9.13 17.36
C PHE A 563 6.10 -9.53 16.76
N MET A 564 6.97 -8.54 16.46
CA MET A 564 8.26 -8.78 15.85
C MET A 564 9.19 -9.58 16.75
N GLN A 565 9.20 -9.38 18.08
CA GLN A 565 9.99 -10.20 19.00
C GLN A 565 9.70 -11.70 18.84
N ASN A 566 8.42 -12.06 18.78
CA ASN A 566 7.99 -13.45 18.61
C ASN A 566 8.29 -13.97 17.20
N ALA A 567 7.96 -13.20 16.16
CA ALA A 567 8.20 -13.59 14.77
C ALA A 567 9.71 -13.76 14.47
N ILE A 568 10.55 -12.83 14.93
CA ILE A 568 12.02 -12.88 14.78
C ILE A 568 12.57 -14.14 15.47
N ARG A 569 12.15 -14.42 16.71
CA ARG A 569 12.75 -15.49 17.51
C ARG A 569 12.24 -16.89 17.16
N SER A 570 10.94 -17.04 16.91
CA SER A 570 10.28 -18.34 16.81
C SER A 570 9.66 -18.60 15.45
N GLY A 571 9.50 -17.56 14.62
CA GLY A 571 8.70 -17.61 13.41
C GLY A 571 7.20 -17.50 13.70
N TYR A 572 6.38 -17.86 12.72
CA TYR A 572 4.92 -17.82 12.80
C TYR A 572 4.35 -19.21 13.09
N TYR A 573 3.54 -19.32 14.15
CA TYR A 573 2.82 -20.54 14.50
C TYR A 573 1.59 -20.70 13.61
N VAL A 574 1.41 -21.87 13.01
CA VAL A 574 0.33 -22.20 12.09
C VAL A 574 -0.43 -23.42 12.57
N ASN A 575 -1.77 -23.32 12.58
CA ASN A 575 -2.66 -24.45 12.79
C ASN A 575 -2.92 -25.21 11.47
N ALA A 576 -2.83 -26.54 11.53
CA ALA A 576 -3.00 -27.45 10.40
C ALA A 576 -2.33 -26.97 9.10
N PRO A 577 -1.00 -26.70 9.09
CA PRO A 577 -0.29 -26.15 7.93
C PRO A 577 -0.34 -27.06 6.69
N ASP A 578 -0.70 -28.32 6.87
CA ASP A 578 -0.93 -29.36 5.86
C ASP A 578 -2.31 -29.27 5.15
N LEU A 579 -3.27 -28.52 5.70
CA LEU A 579 -4.62 -28.35 5.14
C LEU A 579 -4.83 -26.92 4.63
N PRO A 580 -5.62 -26.66 3.57
CA PRO A 580 -5.96 -25.29 3.17
C PRO A 580 -6.95 -24.60 4.13
N GLN A 581 -7.83 -25.36 4.78
CA GLN A 581 -8.82 -24.85 5.74
C GLN A 581 -8.16 -24.24 6.98
N ASN A 582 -8.85 -23.30 7.64
CA ASN A 582 -8.51 -22.88 9.00
C ASN A 582 -8.96 -23.95 10.02
N ALA A 583 -8.17 -25.03 10.13
CA ALA A 583 -8.39 -26.17 11.01
C ALA A 583 -7.28 -26.30 12.06
N SER A 584 -7.38 -27.29 12.96
CA SER A 584 -6.39 -27.60 13.99
C SER A 584 -6.18 -29.12 14.06
N ASN A 585 -4.94 -29.59 14.07
CA ASN A 585 -4.58 -31.01 14.06
C ASN A 585 -3.20 -31.27 14.71
N ALA A 586 -2.70 -32.50 14.62
CA ALA A 586 -1.39 -32.87 15.18
C ALA A 586 -0.18 -32.24 14.46
N ALA A 587 -0.37 -31.55 13.33
CA ALA A 587 0.68 -30.84 12.58
C ALA A 587 0.79 -29.35 12.95
N ASN A 588 0.01 -28.85 13.91
CA ASN A 588 0.13 -27.48 14.41
C ASN A 588 1.56 -27.19 14.90
N GLY A 589 2.16 -26.07 14.48
CA GLY A 589 3.55 -25.77 14.84
C GLY A 589 4.09 -24.49 14.21
N PHE A 590 5.35 -24.16 14.50
CA PHE A 590 6.07 -23.08 13.82
C PHE A 590 6.46 -23.52 12.40
N ASP A 591 5.54 -23.29 11.46
CA ASP A 591 5.72 -23.64 10.04
C ASP A 591 6.59 -22.61 9.30
N ILE A 592 6.48 -21.32 9.65
CA ILE A 592 7.09 -20.22 8.89
C ILE A 592 8.24 -19.62 9.72
N THR A 593 9.49 -19.96 9.40
CA THR A 593 10.67 -19.63 10.23
C THR A 593 11.84 -19.10 9.40
N CYS A 594 12.70 -18.27 10.01
CA CYS A 594 13.92 -17.76 9.37
C CYS A 594 15.13 -18.65 9.65
N SER A 595 15.97 -18.86 8.64
CA SER A 595 17.20 -19.66 8.79
C SER A 595 18.34 -18.90 9.49
N TYR A 596 18.42 -17.57 9.32
CA TYR A 596 19.52 -16.72 9.81
C TYR A 596 20.93 -17.22 9.42
N ALA A 597 21.06 -17.93 8.31
CA ALA A 597 22.30 -18.62 7.91
C ALA A 597 23.52 -17.67 7.80
N ASN A 598 23.30 -16.41 7.45
CA ASN A 598 24.33 -15.37 7.35
C ASN A 598 24.63 -14.63 8.67
N LEU A 599 23.85 -14.85 9.74
CA LEU A 599 24.04 -14.22 11.05
C LEU A 599 24.50 -15.19 12.13
N LEU A 600 24.07 -16.46 12.10
CA LEU A 600 24.47 -17.48 13.08
C LEU A 600 26.00 -17.65 13.22
N PRO A 601 26.81 -17.65 12.14
CA PRO A 601 28.27 -17.68 12.25
C PRO A 601 28.88 -16.49 13.02
N LEU A 602 28.14 -15.38 13.14
CA LEU A 602 28.56 -14.17 13.87
C LEU A 602 28.08 -14.15 15.32
N ALA A 603 27.36 -15.17 15.81
CA ALA A 603 26.70 -15.13 17.13
C ALA A 603 27.67 -14.93 18.32
N ALA A 604 28.94 -15.31 18.18
CA ALA A 604 29.97 -15.09 19.19
C ALA A 604 30.62 -13.68 19.13
N ASP A 605 30.51 -12.97 17.99
CA ASP A 605 30.98 -11.59 17.83
C ASP A 605 29.78 -10.64 17.68
N ALA A 606 29.37 -10.09 18.83
CA ALA A 606 28.29 -9.11 18.90
C ALA A 606 28.50 -7.88 17.99
N ALA A 607 29.75 -7.42 17.83
CA ALA A 607 30.06 -6.23 17.07
C ALA A 607 29.97 -6.49 15.56
N ALA A 608 30.48 -7.64 15.09
CA ALA A 608 30.29 -8.06 13.70
C ALA A 608 28.81 -8.34 13.40
N LEU A 609 28.10 -9.04 14.29
CA LEU A 609 26.66 -9.33 14.17
C LEU A 609 25.83 -8.05 14.04
N VAL A 610 25.96 -7.10 14.98
CA VAL A 610 25.20 -5.84 14.95
C VAL A 610 25.54 -5.00 13.72
N ARG A 611 26.80 -4.93 13.32
CA ARG A 611 27.23 -4.22 12.10
C ARG A 611 26.60 -4.83 10.84
N LYS A 612 26.57 -6.17 10.74
CA LYS A 612 25.95 -6.89 9.62
C LYS A 612 24.44 -6.65 9.55
N VAL A 613 23.76 -6.72 10.69
CA VAL A 613 22.31 -6.44 10.79
C VAL A 613 22.02 -4.98 10.42
N ALA A 614 22.81 -4.02 10.93
CA ALA A 614 22.69 -2.60 10.59
C ALA A 614 22.93 -2.33 9.10
N LEU A 615 23.92 -2.99 8.48
CA LEU A 615 24.14 -2.91 7.03
C LEU A 615 22.90 -3.39 6.28
N LEU A 616 22.49 -4.65 6.43
CA LEU A 616 21.42 -5.27 5.63
C LEU A 616 20.04 -4.63 5.84
N LEU A 617 19.72 -4.16 7.06
CA LEU A 617 18.41 -3.59 7.37
C LEU A 617 18.32 -2.07 7.19
N SER A 618 19.43 -1.34 7.26
CA SER A 618 19.41 0.13 7.29
C SER A 618 20.44 0.80 6.37
N ALA A 619 21.16 0.07 5.51
CA ALA A 619 22.27 0.61 4.73
C ALA A 619 23.35 1.29 5.63
N GLY A 620 23.61 0.69 6.79
CA GLY A 620 24.58 1.20 7.77
C GLY A 620 24.17 2.50 8.48
N GLN A 621 22.93 2.97 8.34
CA GLN A 621 22.47 4.25 8.90
C GLN A 621 22.24 4.23 10.43
N VAL A 622 22.22 3.07 11.08
CA VAL A 622 22.26 3.01 12.56
C VAL A 622 23.62 3.49 13.05
N SER A 623 23.65 4.58 13.83
CA SER A 623 24.89 5.21 14.29
C SER A 623 25.77 4.28 15.14
N ALA A 624 27.07 4.57 15.16
CA ALA A 624 28.04 3.87 16.00
C ALA A 624 27.65 3.88 17.49
N ALA A 625 26.99 4.94 17.97
CA ALA A 625 26.50 5.04 19.35
C ALA A 625 25.36 4.05 19.64
N THR A 626 24.37 3.95 18.74
CA THR A 626 23.29 2.95 18.86
C THR A 626 23.85 1.54 18.70
N GLN A 627 24.73 1.29 17.72
CA GLN A 627 25.38 -0.02 17.56
C GLN A 627 26.15 -0.43 18.83
N ALA A 628 26.94 0.47 19.42
CA ALA A 628 27.66 0.20 20.67
C ALA A 628 26.73 -0.12 21.85
N ARG A 629 25.59 0.59 21.97
CA ARG A 629 24.56 0.30 22.97
C ARG A 629 23.94 -1.08 22.80
N ILE A 630 23.63 -1.47 21.55
CA ILE A 630 23.12 -2.82 21.24
C ILE A 630 24.18 -3.87 21.56
N VAL A 631 25.43 -3.68 21.14
CA VAL A 631 26.55 -4.59 21.44
C VAL A 631 26.74 -4.80 22.96
N ALA A 632 26.69 -3.72 23.75
CA ALA A 632 26.77 -3.80 25.21
C ALA A 632 25.60 -4.60 25.82
N ALA A 633 24.37 -4.35 25.37
CA ALA A 633 23.19 -5.09 25.82
C ALA A 633 23.25 -6.59 25.47
N LEU A 634 23.71 -6.92 24.26
CA LEU A 634 23.90 -8.30 23.83
C LEU A 634 24.98 -9.01 24.67
N ASN A 635 26.08 -8.32 24.97
CA ASN A 635 27.21 -8.88 25.73
C ASN A 635 26.96 -9.07 27.23
N ALA A 636 25.82 -8.60 27.76
CA ALA A 636 25.40 -8.89 29.14
C ALA A 636 25.20 -10.40 29.40
N THR A 637 24.88 -11.19 28.37
CA THR A 637 24.76 -12.66 28.44
C THR A 637 25.83 -13.29 27.54
N PRO A 638 26.89 -13.93 28.09
CA PRO A 638 27.96 -14.53 27.28
C PRO A 638 27.44 -15.54 26.25
N VAL A 639 27.96 -15.47 25.02
CA VAL A 639 27.71 -16.43 23.94
C VAL A 639 29.04 -16.74 23.27
N THR A 640 29.29 -18.04 23.06
CA THR A 640 30.52 -18.60 22.50
C THR A 640 30.19 -19.50 21.32
N ALA A 641 31.20 -19.87 20.51
CA ALA A 641 31.04 -20.87 19.45
C ALA A 641 30.57 -22.26 19.96
N THR A 642 30.80 -22.56 21.24
CA THR A 642 30.34 -23.79 21.92
C THR A 642 28.96 -23.67 22.59
N SER A 643 28.35 -22.49 22.58
CA SER A 643 26.99 -22.28 23.10
C SER A 643 25.96 -23.02 22.25
N THR A 644 24.86 -23.48 22.86
CA THR A 644 23.83 -24.24 22.13
C THR A 644 23.19 -23.41 21.01
N ALA A 645 22.68 -24.08 19.96
CA ALA A 645 22.03 -23.40 18.83
C ALA A 645 20.88 -22.47 19.27
N ALA A 646 20.13 -22.85 20.32
CA ALA A 646 19.08 -22.01 20.89
C ALA A 646 19.63 -20.71 21.53
N VAL A 647 20.79 -20.76 22.18
CA VAL A 647 21.45 -19.58 22.77
C VAL A 647 22.05 -18.68 21.68
N GLN A 648 22.66 -19.26 20.64
CA GLN A 648 23.13 -18.50 19.48
C GLN A 648 21.97 -17.82 18.74
N LEU A 649 20.84 -18.52 18.55
CA LEU A 649 19.63 -17.96 17.96
C LEU A 649 18.99 -16.87 18.83
N ASN A 650 18.99 -17.00 20.17
CA ASN A 650 18.55 -15.92 21.06
C ASN A 650 19.36 -14.63 20.80
N ARG A 651 20.69 -14.76 20.65
CA ARG A 651 21.60 -13.64 20.40
C ARG A 651 21.37 -12.97 19.04
N VAL A 652 21.20 -13.77 17.99
CA VAL A 652 20.85 -13.28 16.64
C VAL A 652 19.49 -12.58 16.64
N ALA A 653 18.46 -13.20 17.23
CA ALA A 653 17.12 -12.63 17.31
C ALA A 653 17.12 -11.29 18.08
N ALA A 654 17.86 -11.20 19.19
CA ALA A 654 18.00 -9.96 19.95
C ALA A 654 18.71 -8.86 19.14
N ALA A 655 19.76 -9.19 18.38
CA ALA A 655 20.45 -8.21 17.52
C ALA A 655 19.53 -7.67 16.42
N VAL A 656 18.77 -8.55 15.76
CA VAL A 656 17.78 -8.17 14.74
C VAL A 656 16.67 -7.30 15.34
N LEU A 657 16.06 -7.72 16.45
CA LEU A 657 15.00 -6.96 17.12
C LEU A 657 15.46 -5.58 17.57
N LEU A 658 16.63 -5.48 18.20
CA LEU A 658 17.13 -4.20 18.73
C LEU A 658 17.50 -3.22 17.62
N VAL A 659 18.01 -3.68 16.47
CA VAL A 659 18.13 -2.84 15.27
C VAL A 659 16.75 -2.45 14.76
N MET A 660 15.81 -3.40 14.61
CA MET A 660 14.45 -3.15 14.12
C MET A 660 13.57 -2.26 15.02
N ALA A 661 13.98 -2.06 16.27
CA ALA A 661 13.37 -1.15 17.24
C ALA A 661 14.00 0.26 17.22
N SER A 662 15.18 0.44 16.62
CA SER A 662 15.89 1.72 16.63
C SER A 662 15.23 2.76 15.71
N PRO A 663 15.11 4.05 16.11
CA PRO A 663 14.57 5.10 15.25
C PRO A 663 15.32 5.23 13.91
N GLU A 664 16.63 4.95 13.91
CA GLU A 664 17.50 4.98 12.72
C GLU A 664 17.19 3.85 11.72
N TYR A 665 16.64 2.72 12.18
CA TYR A 665 16.02 1.73 11.31
C TYR A 665 14.58 2.09 10.95
N LEU A 666 13.81 2.73 11.83
CA LEU A 666 12.43 3.09 11.53
C LEU A 666 12.35 4.11 10.39
N VAL A 667 13.32 5.01 10.26
CA VAL A 667 13.44 5.96 9.14
C VAL A 667 14.29 5.38 8.00
N GLN A 668 13.72 5.31 6.79
CA GLN A 668 14.40 4.97 5.55
C GLN A 668 14.95 6.23 4.88
N LYS A 669 16.23 6.21 4.53
CA LYS A 669 16.91 7.17 3.67
C LYS A 669 17.58 6.42 2.51
#